data_AF-A0A1Q8ZH18-F1
#
_entry.id   AF-A0A1Q8ZH18-F1
#
_cell.length_a   1.000
_cell.length_b   1.000
_cell.length_c   1.000
_cell.angle_alpha   90.00
_cell.angle_beta   90.00
_cell.angle_gamma   90.00
#
_symmetry.space_group_name_H-M   'P 1'
#
loop_
_entity.id
_entity.type
_entity.pdbx_description
1 polymer ?
#
loop_
_entity_poly.entity_id
_entity_poly.type
_entity_poly.pdbx_seq_one_letter_code
_entity_poly.pdbx_strand_id
1 'polypeptide(L)'
;MLILRFLCFCLAIILLCLPIQPAWATIAQPALSPLTLEILQTRIKSPVQSDGIRTIDLQRFTIDLRPENGTFRDEFYRLLQNQLQRSNPPIGLDLSYSQILGEFTGSQLGLRTPLYGPAQLPVLTPTEQAQLQRDRRRLSQLSQLSRSLLTAPNLGAPAPASLQMSVFRGPLKLLQTRLSGPVNFANTFFLNRVEAQGATFTQEADWSQTRFSQLVSFAGATFGREVRFRNSIFFAKARFNQTQFQAGASFYGSEFQATAGFNQALFQQVANFSRTRWQGNADFAQVHWQEEVQFTKSKFEQALFLTEATIGRSMTFRETQFNAPINLRGAALLGQADFSDTGFARSAYLNVPGLKFDSNQSRLLGTPGQIGRLISVPTLQGNETLLRELVRNFRELEQITDANQVEYTTERILLRELGQKIVGTNINAASIRQLLQAGFTPLQAEGIVQRRIDRPFRSLTDLLAMDGIDLSTYVRVRDRVVPGEPLSPTGQLLSGLQWIGLNLLLLLSLYGTSSWLVLGVGIVTIAFFGVMLWLVDRFRRLRPQPIVPRLDETLWVLSSFALLTLLGMTAIFRTADRPWWTVGCLSVVAIPIPLLLIGLIYQRGRYHDLMTVSYFVEEGSLRQLRLLIGRLPVIPRFPLFRERYLPILWDRRWNWLNYFDFSLNNLLKLGFNDLRVRDEHLPGLIATLVWYQWSLGILYISLLLWTLSRTIPGLNLLIYFR
;
A
#
# COMPACT_ATOMS: atom_id res chain seq x y z
N MET A 1 -11.06 44.32 -17.72
CA MET A 1 -11.77 43.04 -17.99
C MET A 1 -11.23 41.85 -17.17
N LEU A 2 -9.91 41.74 -16.95
CA LEU A 2 -9.31 40.69 -16.11
C LEU A 2 -9.69 40.80 -14.61
N ILE A 3 -9.74 42.03 -14.07
CA ILE A 3 -10.09 42.27 -12.66
C ILE A 3 -11.54 41.90 -12.36
N LEU A 4 -12.45 42.13 -13.31
CA LEU A 4 -13.87 41.75 -13.17
C LEU A 4 -14.04 40.22 -13.18
N ARG A 5 -13.25 39.51 -14.00
CA ARG A 5 -13.21 38.03 -13.99
C ARG A 5 -12.61 37.47 -12.71
N PHE A 6 -11.58 38.13 -12.16
CA PHE A 6 -11.00 37.75 -10.87
C PHE A 6 -11.98 38.00 -9.71
N LEU A 7 -12.70 39.13 -9.72
CA LEU A 7 -13.75 39.40 -8.73
C LEU A 7 -14.92 38.41 -8.85
N CYS A 8 -15.38 38.09 -10.06
CA CYS A 8 -16.42 37.07 -10.25
C CYS A 8 -15.95 35.67 -9.83
N PHE A 9 -14.67 35.34 -10.03
CA PHE A 9 -14.08 34.07 -9.59
C PHE A 9 -13.94 34.00 -8.06
N CYS A 10 -13.51 35.09 -7.42
CA CYS A 10 -13.50 35.21 -5.96
C CYS A 10 -14.92 35.19 -5.37
N LEU A 11 -15.89 35.84 -6.02
CA LEU A 11 -17.30 35.80 -5.60
C LEU A 11 -17.90 34.40 -5.75
N ALA A 12 -17.53 33.66 -6.80
CA ALA A 12 -17.93 32.27 -7.00
C ALA A 12 -17.32 31.33 -5.95
N ILE A 13 -16.07 31.55 -5.55
CA ILE A 13 -15.42 30.80 -4.47
C ILE A 13 -16.06 31.12 -3.10
N ILE A 14 -16.40 32.39 -2.85
CA ILE A 14 -17.12 32.80 -1.63
C ILE A 14 -18.53 32.19 -1.61
N LEU A 15 -19.21 32.07 -2.76
CA LEU A 15 -20.51 31.40 -2.88
C LEU A 15 -20.43 29.87 -2.74
N LEU A 16 -19.30 29.24 -3.07
CA LEU A 16 -19.04 27.81 -2.85
C LEU A 16 -18.59 27.48 -1.41
N CYS A 17 -18.03 28.45 -0.69
CA CYS A 17 -17.61 28.32 0.71
C CYS A 17 -18.65 28.83 1.72
N LEU A 18 -19.78 29.38 1.27
CA LEU A 18 -20.93 29.59 2.13
C LEU A 18 -21.48 28.21 2.52
N PRO A 19 -21.68 27.91 3.82
CA PRO A 19 -22.35 26.69 4.21
C PRO A 19 -23.75 26.73 3.61
N ILE A 20 -24.01 25.89 2.60
CA ILE A 20 -25.37 25.56 2.21
C ILE A 20 -25.94 24.80 3.40
N GLN A 21 -26.48 25.55 4.36
CA GLN A 21 -27.46 24.98 5.25
C GLN A 21 -28.61 24.56 4.33
N PRO A 22 -28.98 23.27 4.26
CA PRO A 22 -30.25 22.93 3.66
C PRO A 22 -31.29 23.77 4.41
N ALA A 23 -31.98 24.66 3.71
CA ALA A 23 -33.19 25.27 4.20
C ALA A 23 -34.21 24.13 4.29
N TRP A 24 -34.15 23.37 5.38
CA TRP A 24 -35.28 22.58 5.81
C TRP A 24 -36.37 23.62 6.03
N ALA A 25 -37.37 23.63 5.15
CA ALA A 25 -38.66 24.19 5.50
C ALA A 25 -38.97 23.65 6.91
N THR A 26 -39.06 24.56 7.88
CA THR A 26 -39.44 24.27 9.26
C THR A 26 -40.86 23.75 9.21
N ILE A 27 -41.02 22.45 8.95
CA ILE A 27 -42.21 21.71 9.33
C ILE A 27 -42.30 21.93 10.83
N ALA A 28 -43.29 22.72 11.27
CA ALA A 28 -43.55 22.97 12.67
C ALA A 28 -43.57 21.61 13.38
N GLN A 29 -42.57 21.37 14.22
CA GLN A 29 -42.53 20.16 15.04
C GLN A 29 -43.80 20.16 15.89
N PRO A 30 -44.53 19.04 16.00
CA PRO A 30 -45.67 18.96 16.90
C PRO A 30 -45.21 19.38 18.30
N ALA A 31 -45.98 20.25 18.96
CA ALA A 31 -45.62 20.76 20.28
C ALA A 31 -45.40 19.60 21.25
N LEU A 32 -44.17 19.47 21.76
CA LEU A 32 -43.80 18.44 22.74
C LEU A 32 -44.48 18.74 24.06
N SER A 33 -45.25 17.79 24.59
CA SER A 33 -45.86 17.92 25.92
C SER A 33 -44.79 17.76 27.02
N PRO A 34 -44.84 18.51 28.12
CA PRO A 34 -43.95 18.29 29.27
C PRO A 34 -44.28 16.96 29.96
N LEU A 35 -43.26 16.21 30.35
CA LEU A 35 -43.43 14.97 31.12
C LEU A 35 -43.69 15.31 32.59
N THR A 36 -44.93 15.11 33.05
CA THR A 36 -45.28 15.23 34.47
C THR A 36 -45.04 13.92 35.22
N LEU A 37 -44.94 13.98 36.56
CA LEU A 37 -44.73 12.81 37.40
C LEU A 37 -45.86 11.78 37.26
N GLU A 38 -47.11 12.24 37.11
CA GLU A 38 -48.29 11.38 36.93
C GLU A 38 -48.23 10.59 35.62
N ILE A 39 -47.85 11.26 34.53
CA ILE A 39 -47.67 10.64 33.22
C ILE A 39 -46.54 9.61 33.30
N LEU A 40 -45.41 9.94 33.92
CA LEU A 40 -44.29 9.02 34.11
C LEU A 40 -44.72 7.76 34.88
N GLN A 41 -45.41 7.91 36.01
CA GLN A 41 -45.91 6.76 36.80
C GLN A 41 -46.87 5.89 35.99
N THR A 42 -47.73 6.51 35.18
CA THR A 42 -48.67 5.81 34.31
C THR A 42 -47.92 4.99 33.25
N ARG A 43 -46.96 5.61 32.55
CA ARG A 43 -46.15 4.96 31.51
C ARG A 43 -45.28 3.83 32.05
N ILE A 44 -44.78 3.95 33.27
CA ILE A 44 -44.02 2.88 33.95
C ILE A 44 -44.92 1.68 34.27
N LYS A 45 -46.19 1.91 34.66
CA LYS A 45 -47.15 0.84 34.96
C LYS A 45 -47.68 0.13 33.71
N SER A 46 -47.75 0.81 32.56
CA SER A 46 -48.28 0.27 31.30
C SER A 46 -47.23 0.29 30.16
N PRO A 47 -46.18 -0.54 30.21
CA PRO A 47 -45.18 -0.59 29.16
C PRO A 47 -45.72 -1.18 27.85
N VAL A 48 -45.24 -0.64 26.73
CA VAL A 48 -45.68 -1.00 25.38
C VAL A 48 -44.78 -2.10 24.82
N GLN A 49 -45.31 -2.98 23.98
CA GLN A 49 -44.50 -3.94 23.23
C GLN A 49 -43.81 -3.24 22.05
N SER A 50 -42.47 -3.23 22.06
CA SER A 50 -41.65 -2.68 20.97
C SER A 50 -40.58 -3.71 20.60
N ASP A 51 -40.57 -4.16 19.34
CA ASP A 51 -39.68 -5.23 18.84
C ASP A 51 -39.71 -6.53 19.70
N GLY A 52 -40.89 -6.87 20.23
CA GLY A 52 -41.09 -8.06 21.07
C GLY A 52 -40.59 -7.93 22.50
N ILE A 53 -40.14 -6.74 22.93
CA ILE A 53 -39.69 -6.45 24.29
C ILE A 53 -40.59 -5.36 24.90
N ARG A 54 -41.04 -5.57 26.14
CA ARG A 54 -41.76 -4.53 26.90
C ARG A 54 -40.84 -3.34 27.10
N THR A 55 -41.32 -2.14 26.77
CA THR A 55 -40.52 -0.92 26.74
C THR A 55 -41.32 0.22 27.37
N ILE A 56 -40.68 0.98 28.25
CA ILE A 56 -41.28 2.19 28.84
C ILE A 56 -41.26 3.27 27.75
N ASP A 57 -42.45 3.62 27.27
CA ASP A 57 -42.65 4.60 26.20
C ASP A 57 -42.71 6.02 26.78
N LEU A 58 -41.61 6.77 26.59
CA LEU A 58 -41.46 8.19 26.90
C LEU A 58 -41.14 8.99 25.63
N GLN A 59 -41.71 8.59 24.48
CA GLN A 59 -41.53 9.29 23.22
C GLN A 59 -42.25 10.64 23.18
N ARG A 60 -41.71 11.60 22.42
CA ARG A 60 -42.31 12.93 22.15
C ARG A 60 -42.64 13.77 23.39
N PHE A 61 -41.81 13.66 24.44
CA PHE A 61 -41.93 14.49 25.64
C PHE A 61 -40.79 15.48 25.80
N THR A 62 -41.07 16.60 26.48
CA THR A 62 -40.03 17.45 27.08
C THR A 62 -39.79 16.97 28.52
N ILE A 63 -38.58 16.47 28.79
CA ILE A 63 -38.17 15.94 30.09
C ILE A 63 -37.21 16.92 30.72
N ASP A 64 -37.65 17.61 31.78
CA ASP A 64 -36.85 18.65 32.44
C ASP A 64 -36.09 18.11 33.65
N LEU A 65 -34.80 17.84 33.47
CA LEU A 65 -33.87 17.33 34.48
C LEU A 65 -32.88 18.40 34.97
N ARG A 66 -33.16 19.68 34.70
CA ARG A 66 -32.29 20.78 35.15
C ARG A 66 -32.34 20.92 36.68
N PRO A 67 -31.30 21.50 37.32
CA PRO A 67 -31.24 21.65 38.77
C PRO A 67 -32.44 22.40 39.38
N GLU A 68 -33.08 23.30 38.62
CA GLU A 68 -34.26 24.04 39.05
C GLU A 68 -35.49 23.13 39.28
N ASN A 69 -35.53 21.95 38.64
CA ASN A 69 -36.57 20.94 38.78
C ASN A 69 -36.05 19.67 39.49
N GLY A 70 -35.25 19.86 40.55
CA GLY A 70 -34.57 18.77 41.26
C GLY A 70 -35.50 17.69 41.82
N THR A 71 -36.68 18.05 42.31
CA THR A 71 -37.65 17.08 42.87
C THR A 71 -38.16 16.10 41.82
N PHE A 72 -38.57 16.59 40.65
CA PHE A 72 -38.97 15.73 39.52
C PHE A 72 -37.80 14.90 39.01
N ARG A 73 -36.61 15.50 38.88
CA ARG A 73 -35.40 14.81 38.43
C ARG A 73 -35.08 13.60 39.31
N ASP A 74 -35.07 13.78 40.63
CA ASP A 74 -34.70 12.72 41.57
C ASP A 74 -35.76 11.60 41.57
N GLU A 75 -37.05 11.95 41.49
CA GLU A 75 -38.14 10.98 41.31
C GLU A 75 -38.08 10.26 39.96
N PHE A 76 -37.71 10.96 38.88
CA PHE A 76 -37.53 10.39 37.54
C PHE A 76 -36.49 9.28 37.55
N TYR A 77 -35.30 9.53 38.10
CA TYR A 77 -34.26 8.52 38.22
C TYR A 77 -34.68 7.39 39.16
N ARG A 78 -35.26 7.70 40.33
CA ARG A 78 -35.69 6.69 41.31
C ARG A 78 -36.71 5.71 40.74
N LEU A 79 -37.74 6.21 40.06
CA LEU A 79 -38.82 5.39 39.49
C LEU A 79 -38.31 4.53 38.33
N LEU A 80 -37.56 5.12 37.39
CA LEU A 80 -37.00 4.38 36.26
C LEU A 80 -35.97 3.34 36.72
N GLN A 81 -35.08 3.69 37.65
CA GLN A 81 -34.10 2.76 38.20
C GLN A 81 -34.78 1.55 38.84
N ASN A 82 -35.82 1.78 39.65
CA ASN A 82 -36.56 0.70 40.29
C ASN A 82 -37.16 -0.27 39.27
N GLN A 83 -37.76 0.25 38.20
CA GLN A 83 -38.38 -0.58 37.16
C GLN A 83 -37.34 -1.29 36.29
N LEU A 84 -36.31 -0.57 35.79
CA LEU A 84 -35.29 -1.12 34.89
C LEU A 84 -34.42 -2.18 35.57
N GLN A 85 -34.14 -2.03 36.87
CA GLN A 85 -33.30 -2.96 37.62
C GLN A 85 -34.04 -4.21 38.10
N ARG A 86 -35.33 -4.12 38.45
CA ARG A 86 -36.08 -5.23 39.08
C ARG A 86 -36.90 -6.08 38.10
N SER A 87 -37.19 -5.57 36.90
CA SER A 87 -38.07 -6.27 35.94
C SER A 87 -37.49 -7.60 35.47
N ASN A 88 -38.33 -8.64 35.47
CA ASN A 88 -38.06 -9.93 34.85
C ASN A 88 -39.34 -10.42 34.14
N PRO A 89 -39.42 -10.48 32.80
CA PRO A 89 -38.35 -10.23 31.81
C PRO A 89 -37.84 -8.78 31.77
N PRO A 90 -36.63 -8.51 31.23
CA PRO A 90 -36.06 -7.18 31.17
C PRO A 90 -36.91 -6.22 30.33
N ILE A 91 -36.95 -4.96 30.76
CA ILE A 91 -37.76 -3.89 30.15
C ILE A 91 -36.84 -2.85 29.48
N GLY A 92 -37.23 -2.35 28.31
CA GLY A 92 -36.53 -1.30 27.58
C GLY A 92 -36.94 0.12 28.00
N LEU A 93 -36.23 1.11 27.49
CA LEU A 93 -36.53 2.53 27.64
C LEU A 93 -36.53 3.22 26.27
N ASP A 94 -37.62 3.89 25.93
CA ASP A 94 -37.77 4.63 24.69
C ASP A 94 -37.99 6.12 24.95
N LEU A 95 -37.01 6.92 24.55
CA LEU A 95 -37.01 8.39 24.65
C LEU A 95 -36.99 9.03 23.26
N SER A 96 -37.41 8.28 22.23
CA SER A 96 -37.36 8.74 20.84
C SER A 96 -38.21 9.99 20.61
N TYR A 97 -37.72 10.90 19.78
CA TYR A 97 -38.36 12.18 19.44
C TYR A 97 -38.60 13.11 20.65
N SER A 98 -37.95 12.84 21.79
CA SER A 98 -38.08 13.62 23.01
C SER A 98 -36.97 14.67 23.15
N GLN A 99 -37.22 15.69 23.97
CA GLN A 99 -36.24 16.70 24.34
C GLN A 99 -35.91 16.56 25.83
N ILE A 100 -34.65 16.30 26.15
CA ILE A 100 -34.16 16.16 27.52
C ILE A 100 -33.38 17.42 27.88
N LEU A 101 -33.85 18.15 28.89
CA LEU A 101 -33.22 19.36 29.42
C LEU A 101 -32.39 19.02 30.65
N GLY A 102 -31.17 19.56 30.75
CA GLY A 102 -30.27 19.29 31.88
C GLY A 102 -29.40 18.04 31.71
N GLU A 103 -28.66 17.67 32.76
CA GLU A 103 -27.74 16.53 32.73
C GLU A 103 -28.51 15.20 32.70
N PHE A 104 -28.11 14.32 31.78
CA PHE A 104 -28.66 12.98 31.65
C PHE A 104 -27.61 11.91 32.02
N THR A 105 -27.67 11.44 33.26
CA THR A 105 -26.77 10.42 33.81
C THR A 105 -27.37 9.02 33.63
N GLY A 106 -27.41 8.53 32.39
CA GLY A 106 -27.98 7.23 32.06
C GLY A 106 -27.29 6.03 32.73
N SER A 107 -26.03 6.17 33.16
CA SER A 107 -25.33 5.15 33.95
C SER A 107 -25.98 4.87 35.32
N GLN A 108 -26.79 5.79 35.88
CA GLN A 108 -27.52 5.56 37.13
C GLN A 108 -28.73 4.63 36.97
N LEU A 109 -29.26 4.51 35.75
CA LEU A 109 -30.48 3.73 35.47
C LEU A 109 -30.22 2.23 35.44
N GLY A 110 -29.01 1.80 35.07
CA GLY A 110 -28.64 0.39 34.98
C GLY A 110 -28.31 -0.24 36.34
N LEU A 111 -28.38 -1.57 36.40
CA LEU A 111 -28.08 -2.36 37.60
C LEU A 111 -26.59 -2.25 37.96
N ARG A 112 -26.27 -1.82 39.18
CA ARG A 112 -24.87 -1.68 39.62
C ARG A 112 -24.29 -3.02 40.03
N THR A 113 -23.14 -3.36 39.45
CA THR A 113 -22.45 -4.62 39.69
C THR A 113 -20.95 -4.38 39.87
N PRO A 114 -20.24 -5.10 40.75
CA PRO A 114 -18.79 -4.95 40.84
C PRO A 114 -18.12 -5.46 39.57
N LEU A 115 -17.05 -4.79 39.13
CA LEU A 115 -16.24 -5.19 37.97
C LEU A 115 -15.47 -6.50 38.22
N TYR A 116 -15.05 -6.74 39.46
CA TYR A 116 -14.27 -7.91 39.85
C TYR A 116 -15.00 -8.74 40.92
N GLY A 117 -14.77 -10.05 40.90
CA GLY A 117 -15.33 -11.00 41.86
C GLY A 117 -16.66 -11.66 41.43
N PRO A 118 -17.05 -12.75 42.10
CA PRO A 118 -18.26 -13.50 41.79
C PRO A 118 -19.49 -12.77 42.33
N ALA A 119 -19.96 -11.72 41.64
CA ALA A 119 -21.30 -11.21 41.90
C ALA A 119 -22.33 -12.13 41.25
N GLN A 120 -22.88 -13.06 42.02
CA GLN A 120 -24.12 -13.75 41.68
C GLN A 120 -25.26 -12.73 41.81
N LEU A 121 -25.74 -12.22 40.67
CA LEU A 121 -26.93 -11.38 40.63
C LEU A 121 -28.12 -12.27 40.28
N PRO A 122 -29.04 -12.54 41.22
CA PRO A 122 -30.16 -13.46 40.99
C PRO A 122 -31.11 -12.99 39.88
N VAL A 123 -31.00 -11.73 39.44
CA VAL A 123 -31.85 -11.10 38.43
C VAL A 123 -31.38 -11.37 36.99
N LEU A 124 -30.10 -11.72 36.77
CA LEU A 124 -29.55 -11.96 35.43
C LEU A 124 -29.77 -13.40 34.97
N THR A 125 -30.24 -13.56 33.73
CA THR A 125 -30.35 -14.85 33.05
C THR A 125 -28.97 -15.49 32.82
N PRO A 126 -28.86 -16.83 32.66
CA PRO A 126 -27.57 -17.49 32.43
C PRO A 126 -26.80 -16.94 31.22
N THR A 127 -27.51 -16.56 30.16
CA THR A 127 -26.94 -15.94 28.96
C THR A 127 -26.36 -14.55 29.24
N GLU A 128 -27.07 -13.72 30.01
CA GLU A 128 -26.60 -12.40 30.43
C GLU A 128 -25.36 -12.52 31.36
N GLN A 129 -25.38 -13.49 32.28
CA GLN A 129 -24.24 -13.79 33.14
C GLN A 129 -23.02 -14.24 32.33
N ALA A 130 -23.20 -15.12 31.34
CA ALA A 130 -22.12 -15.57 30.46
C ALA A 130 -21.52 -14.40 29.67
N GLN A 131 -22.34 -13.49 29.14
CA GLN A 131 -21.88 -12.27 28.46
C GLN A 131 -21.04 -11.38 29.38
N LEU A 132 -21.53 -11.13 30.60
CA LEU A 132 -20.84 -10.33 31.60
C LEU A 132 -19.52 -10.98 32.05
N GLN A 133 -19.52 -12.30 32.25
CA GLN A 133 -18.34 -13.07 32.63
C GLN A 133 -17.26 -13.07 31.55
N ARG A 134 -17.64 -13.15 30.26
CA ARG A 134 -16.68 -13.09 29.14
C ARG A 134 -15.83 -11.83 29.22
N ASP A 135 -16.47 -10.68 29.46
CA ASP A 135 -15.77 -9.41 29.60
C ASP A 135 -14.96 -9.32 30.91
N ARG A 136 -15.51 -9.78 32.03
CA ARG A 136 -14.78 -9.83 33.31
C ARG A 136 -13.50 -10.65 33.24
N ARG A 137 -13.52 -11.82 32.61
CA ARG A 137 -12.32 -12.68 32.45
C ARG A 137 -11.24 -11.97 31.64
N ARG A 138 -11.64 -11.25 30.59
CA ARG A 138 -10.73 -10.43 29.79
C ARG A 138 -10.11 -9.31 30.61
N LEU A 139 -10.89 -8.57 31.40
CA LEU A 139 -10.39 -7.49 32.26
C LEU A 139 -9.48 -8.03 33.38
N SER A 140 -9.84 -9.18 33.98
CA SER A 140 -8.99 -9.81 34.99
C SER A 140 -7.64 -10.22 34.41
N GLN A 141 -7.62 -10.82 33.22
CA GLN A 141 -6.38 -11.17 32.51
C GLN A 141 -5.52 -9.94 32.21
N LEU A 142 -6.12 -8.85 31.72
CA LEU A 142 -5.40 -7.60 31.48
C LEU A 142 -4.83 -7.00 32.77
N SER A 143 -5.60 -7.04 33.87
CA SER A 143 -5.15 -6.56 35.18
C SER A 143 -4.04 -7.44 35.80
N GLN A 144 -4.07 -8.75 35.54
CA GLN A 144 -3.04 -9.69 35.99
C GLN A 144 -1.74 -9.46 35.22
N LEU A 145 -1.82 -9.26 33.90
CA LEU A 145 -0.68 -8.90 33.05
C LEU A 145 -0.07 -7.54 33.45
N SER A 146 -0.89 -6.54 33.79
CA SER A 146 -0.37 -5.27 34.30
C SER A 146 0.28 -5.41 35.67
N ARG A 147 -0.27 -6.26 36.55
CA ARG A 147 0.32 -6.54 37.88
C ARG A 147 1.63 -7.32 37.79
N SER A 148 1.74 -8.30 36.89
CA SER A 148 2.98 -9.05 36.69
C SER A 148 4.10 -8.20 36.09
N LEU A 149 3.76 -7.12 35.38
CA LEU A 149 4.70 -6.12 34.89
C LEU A 149 5.08 -5.06 35.94
N LEU A 150 4.36 -5.00 37.06
CA LEU A 150 4.50 -3.99 38.13
C LEU A 150 4.95 -4.58 39.48
N THR A 151 5.39 -5.84 39.54
CA THR A 151 5.92 -6.43 40.78
C THR A 151 7.29 -5.86 41.14
N ALA A 152 7.28 -4.69 41.79
CA ALA A 152 7.99 -4.51 43.05
C ALA A 152 6.96 -4.71 44.19
N PRO A 153 7.29 -5.43 45.26
CA PRO A 153 6.31 -5.84 46.27
C PRO A 153 6.08 -4.72 47.28
N ASN A 154 5.08 -3.87 47.07
CA ASN A 154 4.52 -3.07 48.16
C ASN A 154 3.32 -3.82 48.77
N LEU A 155 3.64 -4.57 49.84
CA LEU A 155 2.69 -5.02 50.85
C LEU A 155 1.97 -3.80 51.44
N GLY A 156 0.65 -3.71 51.26
CA GLY A 156 -0.18 -2.72 51.95
C GLY A 156 -1.12 -1.87 51.08
N ALA A 157 -1.14 -2.04 49.75
CA ALA A 157 -2.17 -1.38 48.94
C ALA A 157 -3.54 -2.04 49.21
N PRO A 158 -4.56 -1.29 49.67
CA PRO A 158 -5.90 -1.84 49.87
C PRO A 158 -6.43 -2.41 48.55
N ALA A 159 -7.22 -3.49 48.64
CA ALA A 159 -7.90 -4.08 47.50
C ALA A 159 -8.53 -2.96 46.66
N PRO A 160 -8.37 -2.96 45.32
CA PRO A 160 -8.87 -1.86 44.50
C PRO A 160 -10.36 -1.67 44.81
N ALA A 161 -10.71 -0.46 45.25
CA ALA A 161 -12.09 -0.05 45.46
C ALA A 161 -12.92 -0.57 44.29
N SER A 162 -14.00 -1.32 44.58
CA SER A 162 -14.76 -2.02 43.55
C SER A 162 -15.23 -1.01 42.51
N LEU A 163 -14.54 -0.92 41.37
CA LEU A 163 -15.04 -0.19 40.23
C LEU A 163 -16.42 -0.81 39.93
N GLN A 164 -17.48 -0.03 40.04
CA GLN A 164 -18.83 -0.50 39.76
C GLN A 164 -19.13 -0.28 38.28
N MET A 165 -19.76 -1.26 37.66
CA MET A 165 -20.28 -1.21 36.31
C MET A 165 -21.81 -1.15 36.37
N SER A 166 -22.40 -0.28 35.55
CA SER A 166 -23.84 -0.23 35.35
C SER A 166 -24.25 -1.21 34.25
N VAL A 167 -25.29 -2.02 34.46
CA VAL A 167 -25.77 -3.00 33.47
C VAL A 167 -27.18 -2.63 33.03
N PHE A 168 -27.32 -2.32 31.74
CA PHE A 168 -28.60 -2.00 31.10
C PHE A 168 -29.09 -3.22 30.32
N ARG A 169 -30.22 -3.80 30.73
CA ARG A 169 -30.69 -5.10 30.23
C ARG A 169 -31.61 -5.00 29.01
N GLY A 170 -32.50 -4.01 28.98
CA GLY A 170 -33.42 -3.78 27.87
C GLY A 170 -32.82 -2.89 26.76
N PRO A 171 -33.53 -2.72 25.63
CA PRO A 171 -33.11 -1.78 24.60
C PRO A 171 -33.20 -0.33 25.09
N LEU A 172 -32.30 0.52 24.60
CA LEU A 172 -32.33 1.97 24.80
C LEU A 172 -32.57 2.65 23.45
N LYS A 173 -33.69 3.33 23.30
CA LYS A 173 -34.05 4.08 22.09
C LYS A 173 -34.00 5.59 22.35
N LEU A 174 -33.26 6.28 21.51
CA LEU A 174 -32.95 7.71 21.50
C LEU A 174 -33.11 8.27 20.06
N LEU A 175 -34.03 7.71 19.25
CA LEU A 175 -34.18 8.10 17.85
C LEU A 175 -34.60 9.56 17.75
N GLN A 176 -33.82 10.40 17.06
CA GLN A 176 -34.06 11.83 16.94
C GLN A 176 -34.27 12.57 18.28
N THR A 177 -33.73 12.04 19.38
CA THR A 177 -33.79 12.66 20.70
C THR A 177 -32.84 13.84 20.78
N ARG A 178 -33.27 14.95 21.39
CA ARG A 178 -32.43 16.12 21.65
C ARG A 178 -32.03 16.18 23.11
N LEU A 179 -30.74 16.01 23.41
CA LEU A 179 -30.19 16.12 24.77
C LEU A 179 -29.46 17.46 24.90
N SER A 180 -29.99 18.34 25.75
CA SER A 180 -29.53 19.72 25.87
C SER A 180 -28.38 19.90 26.88
N GLY A 181 -28.22 18.96 27.82
CA GLY A 181 -27.16 18.95 28.82
C GLY A 181 -26.18 17.80 28.64
N PRO A 182 -25.16 17.68 29.52
CA PRO A 182 -24.16 16.62 29.45
C PRO A 182 -24.80 15.23 29.58
N VAL A 183 -24.25 14.25 28.88
CA VAL A 183 -24.74 12.86 28.88
C VAL A 183 -23.65 11.93 29.39
N ASN A 184 -23.99 11.10 30.38
CA ASN A 184 -23.04 10.18 30.99
C ASN A 184 -23.57 8.75 31.01
N PHE A 185 -22.94 7.91 30.20
CA PHE A 185 -23.08 6.46 30.16
C PHE A 185 -21.77 5.73 30.50
N ALA A 186 -20.78 6.41 31.08
CA ALA A 186 -19.49 5.82 31.38
C ALA A 186 -19.63 4.55 32.25
N ASN A 187 -18.77 3.56 32.00
CA ASN A 187 -18.77 2.25 32.69
C ASN A 187 -20.11 1.49 32.61
N THR A 188 -20.85 1.64 31.50
CA THR A 188 -22.13 0.95 31.29
C THR A 188 -22.00 -0.24 30.33
N PHE A 189 -22.63 -1.37 30.66
CA PHE A 189 -22.79 -2.53 29.80
C PHE A 189 -24.24 -2.62 29.31
N PHE A 190 -24.44 -2.37 28.02
CA PHE A 190 -25.69 -2.62 27.33
C PHE A 190 -25.77 -4.07 26.84
N LEU A 191 -26.70 -4.84 27.42
CA LEU A 191 -26.98 -6.23 27.03
C LEU A 191 -27.91 -6.32 25.80
N ASN A 192 -28.50 -5.19 25.41
CA ASN A 192 -29.36 -5.08 24.25
C ASN A 192 -28.95 -3.90 23.36
N ARG A 193 -29.74 -3.64 22.32
CA ARG A 193 -29.47 -2.62 21.30
C ARG A 193 -29.55 -1.20 21.89
N VAL A 194 -28.72 -0.32 21.34
CA VAL A 194 -28.76 1.12 21.61
C VAL A 194 -28.97 1.85 20.29
N GLU A 195 -30.09 2.57 20.18
CA GLU A 195 -30.59 3.17 18.95
C GLU A 195 -30.68 4.69 19.12
N ALA A 196 -29.65 5.42 18.71
CA ALA A 196 -29.55 6.88 18.80
C ALA A 196 -29.46 7.53 17.41
N GLN A 197 -30.16 6.99 16.42
CA GLN A 197 -30.16 7.48 15.06
C GLN A 197 -30.76 8.89 15.00
N GLY A 198 -30.06 9.84 14.41
CA GLY A 198 -30.48 11.25 14.34
C GLY A 198 -30.49 11.99 15.68
N ALA A 199 -30.00 11.40 16.77
CA ALA A 199 -29.96 12.06 18.08
C ALA A 199 -29.03 13.27 18.06
N THR A 200 -29.38 14.32 18.80
CA THR A 200 -28.56 15.53 18.93
C THR A 200 -28.08 15.69 20.37
N PHE A 201 -26.77 15.68 20.57
CA PHE A 201 -26.10 15.93 21.84
C PHE A 201 -25.46 17.31 21.80
N THR A 202 -26.06 18.30 22.48
CA THR A 202 -25.54 19.68 22.41
C THR A 202 -24.39 19.96 23.37
N GLN A 203 -24.17 19.07 24.35
CA GLN A 203 -23.08 19.13 25.33
C GLN A 203 -22.25 17.83 25.29
N GLU A 204 -21.27 17.71 26.18
CA GLU A 204 -20.39 16.55 26.25
C GLU A 204 -21.17 15.24 26.42
N ALA A 205 -20.74 14.20 25.71
CA ALA A 205 -21.31 12.86 25.81
C ALA A 205 -20.22 11.84 26.14
N ASP A 206 -20.26 11.28 27.35
CA ASP A 206 -19.30 10.31 27.83
C ASP A 206 -19.86 8.88 27.79
N TRP A 207 -19.28 8.08 26.92
CA TRP A 207 -19.49 6.65 26.73
C TRP A 207 -18.22 5.86 27.05
N SER A 208 -17.28 6.42 27.82
CA SER A 208 -16.01 5.76 28.12
C SER A 208 -16.22 4.46 28.93
N GLN A 209 -15.41 3.45 28.63
CA GLN A 209 -15.49 2.12 29.25
C GLN A 209 -16.86 1.45 29.06
N THR A 210 -17.62 1.82 28.02
CA THR A 210 -18.91 1.19 27.73
C THR A 210 -18.75 -0.11 26.94
N ARG A 211 -19.72 -1.01 27.10
CA ARG A 211 -19.76 -2.30 26.39
C ARG A 211 -21.10 -2.46 25.71
N PHE A 212 -21.08 -2.70 24.40
CA PHE A 212 -22.26 -2.93 23.59
C PHE A 212 -22.24 -4.39 23.13
N SER A 213 -23.06 -5.24 23.76
CA SER A 213 -23.18 -6.66 23.37
C SER A 213 -23.87 -6.85 22.02
N GLN A 214 -24.83 -5.99 21.73
CA GLN A 214 -25.65 -5.99 20.52
C GLN A 214 -25.36 -4.74 19.69
N LEU A 215 -26.08 -4.62 18.56
CA LEU A 215 -25.93 -3.51 17.64
C LEU A 215 -26.12 -2.17 18.35
N VAL A 216 -25.21 -1.22 18.07
CA VAL A 216 -25.35 0.19 18.46
C VAL A 216 -25.34 1.07 17.22
N SER A 217 -26.24 2.05 17.18
CA SER A 217 -26.34 2.97 16.06
C SER A 217 -26.47 4.42 16.52
N PHE A 218 -25.52 5.23 16.09
CA PHE A 218 -25.52 6.70 16.17
C PHE A 218 -25.65 7.30 14.76
N ALA A 219 -26.27 6.58 13.82
CA ALA A 219 -26.31 6.98 12.42
C ALA A 219 -27.07 8.31 12.27
N GLY A 220 -26.49 9.30 11.60
CA GLY A 220 -27.05 10.65 11.48
C GLY A 220 -27.06 11.46 12.77
N ALA A 221 -26.48 10.97 13.87
CA ALA A 221 -26.42 11.73 15.12
C ALA A 221 -25.49 12.95 15.01
N THR A 222 -25.72 13.97 15.83
CA THR A 222 -24.89 15.17 15.91
C THR A 222 -24.35 15.35 17.32
N PHE A 223 -23.02 15.42 17.46
CA PHE A 223 -22.31 15.75 18.70
C PHE A 223 -21.77 17.18 18.58
N GLY A 224 -22.41 18.12 19.29
CA GLY A 224 -22.03 19.54 19.29
C GLY A 224 -20.80 19.85 20.14
N ARG A 225 -20.46 18.98 21.09
CA ARG A 225 -19.28 19.08 21.97
C ARG A 225 -18.55 17.73 22.00
N GLU A 226 -17.50 17.63 22.84
CA GLU A 226 -16.63 16.46 22.88
C GLU A 226 -17.43 15.18 23.18
N VAL A 227 -17.13 14.11 22.42
CA VAL A 227 -17.67 12.78 22.67
C VAL A 227 -16.56 11.79 22.94
N ARG A 228 -16.73 10.99 24.00
CA ARG A 228 -15.70 10.06 24.49
C ARG A 228 -16.24 8.63 24.48
N PHE A 229 -15.66 7.77 23.64
CA PHE A 229 -15.83 6.32 23.62
C PHE A 229 -14.57 5.60 24.09
N ARG A 230 -13.79 6.22 24.99
CA ARG A 230 -12.46 5.72 25.39
C ARG A 230 -12.55 4.33 26.03
N ASN A 231 -11.74 3.38 25.57
CA ASN A 231 -11.70 1.99 26.04
C ASN A 231 -13.08 1.28 25.99
N SER A 232 -13.94 1.67 25.05
CA SER A 232 -15.23 1.00 24.85
C SER A 232 -15.09 -0.26 24.01
N ILE A 233 -16.02 -1.20 24.16
CA ILE A 233 -16.00 -2.47 23.42
C ILE A 233 -17.32 -2.65 22.68
N PHE A 234 -17.23 -2.85 21.37
CA PHE A 234 -18.35 -3.12 20.47
C PHE A 234 -18.28 -4.58 20.03
N PHE A 235 -19.09 -5.45 20.63
CA PHE A 235 -19.11 -6.88 20.32
C PHE A 235 -19.83 -7.15 18.98
N ALA A 236 -20.86 -6.38 18.68
CA ALA A 236 -21.61 -6.43 17.43
C ALA A 236 -21.33 -5.19 16.56
N LYS A 237 -22.04 -5.08 15.42
CA LYS A 237 -21.86 -3.98 14.47
C LYS A 237 -22.12 -2.62 15.14
N ALA A 238 -21.21 -1.67 14.93
CA ALA A 238 -21.34 -0.29 15.39
C ALA A 238 -21.55 0.64 14.17
N ARG A 239 -22.58 1.48 14.21
CA ARG A 239 -22.95 2.36 13.09
C ARG A 239 -22.88 3.83 13.49
N PHE A 240 -21.92 4.55 12.92
CA PHE A 240 -21.70 5.99 13.01
C PHE A 240 -21.79 6.65 11.62
N ASN A 241 -22.58 6.06 10.71
CA ASN A 241 -22.73 6.56 9.35
C ASN A 241 -23.41 7.93 9.39
N GLN A 242 -22.94 8.90 8.60
CA GLN A 242 -23.51 10.26 8.52
C GLN A 242 -23.52 11.01 9.87
N THR A 243 -22.75 10.56 10.86
CA THR A 243 -22.63 11.23 12.15
C THR A 243 -21.79 12.50 12.01
N GLN A 244 -22.20 13.58 12.68
CA GLN A 244 -21.47 14.85 12.71
C GLN A 244 -20.80 15.03 14.08
N PHE A 245 -19.48 15.09 14.08
CA PHE A 245 -18.66 15.41 15.25
C PHE A 245 -18.14 16.84 15.10
N GLN A 246 -18.83 17.80 15.74
CA GLN A 246 -18.51 19.24 15.64
C GLN A 246 -17.32 19.63 16.53
N ALA A 247 -17.04 18.82 17.56
CA ALA A 247 -15.87 18.93 18.42
C ALA A 247 -15.07 17.62 18.43
N GLY A 248 -14.06 17.53 19.31
CA GLY A 248 -13.19 16.36 19.39
C GLY A 248 -13.95 15.06 19.66
N ALA A 249 -13.56 13.99 18.96
CA ALA A 249 -14.13 12.65 19.13
C ALA A 249 -13.03 11.67 19.51
N SER A 250 -13.17 10.99 20.65
CA SER A 250 -12.13 10.10 21.18
C SER A 250 -12.63 8.66 21.30
N PHE A 251 -12.07 7.78 20.47
CA PHE A 251 -12.23 6.32 20.50
C PHE A 251 -10.98 5.62 21.05
N TYR A 252 -10.11 6.37 21.75
CA TYR A 252 -8.83 5.88 22.26
C TYR A 252 -8.96 4.55 23.01
N GLY A 253 -8.16 3.56 22.64
CA GLY A 253 -8.13 2.25 23.31
C GLY A 253 -9.38 1.38 23.12
N SER A 254 -10.31 1.77 22.26
CA SER A 254 -11.54 1.00 22.02
C SER A 254 -11.31 -0.25 21.15
N GLU A 255 -12.27 -1.17 21.18
CA GLU A 255 -12.25 -2.39 20.38
C GLU A 255 -13.56 -2.60 19.61
N PHE A 256 -13.44 -2.85 18.31
CA PHE A 256 -14.54 -3.23 17.42
C PHE A 256 -14.36 -4.69 17.01
N GLN A 257 -15.17 -5.60 17.57
CA GLN A 257 -15.09 -7.02 17.26
C GLN A 257 -15.78 -7.39 15.94
N ALA A 258 -16.84 -6.65 15.60
CA ALA A 258 -17.51 -6.73 14.31
C ALA A 258 -17.23 -5.47 13.47
N THR A 259 -17.80 -5.42 12.26
CA THR A 259 -17.69 -4.26 11.37
C THR A 259 -18.19 -2.98 12.04
N ALA A 260 -17.39 -1.92 11.92
CA ALA A 260 -17.72 -0.58 12.38
C ALA A 260 -17.75 0.37 11.18
N GLY A 261 -18.89 1.05 11.00
CA GLY A 261 -19.13 1.93 9.87
C GLY A 261 -19.22 3.40 10.29
N PHE A 262 -18.45 4.25 9.63
CA PHE A 262 -18.34 5.70 9.76
C PHE A 262 -18.56 6.38 8.40
N ASN A 263 -19.32 5.73 7.52
CA ASN A 263 -19.48 6.19 6.13
C ASN A 263 -20.16 7.55 6.11
N GLN A 264 -19.61 8.48 5.33
CA GLN A 264 -20.09 9.87 5.23
C GLN A 264 -20.11 10.62 6.58
N ALA A 265 -19.36 10.17 7.60
CA ALA A 265 -19.22 10.92 8.83
C ALA A 265 -18.38 12.18 8.62
N LEU A 266 -18.68 13.22 9.40
CA LEU A 266 -17.98 14.50 9.37
C LEU A 266 -17.29 14.74 10.72
N PHE A 267 -15.97 14.91 10.71
CA PHE A 267 -15.18 15.30 11.88
C PHE A 267 -14.62 16.71 11.64
N GLN A 268 -15.17 17.70 12.35
CA GLN A 268 -14.73 19.10 12.24
C GLN A 268 -13.47 19.39 13.05
N GLN A 269 -13.16 18.54 14.03
CA GLN A 269 -12.01 18.66 14.93
C GLN A 269 -11.28 17.31 15.01
N VAL A 270 -10.26 17.24 15.88
CA VAL A 270 -9.40 16.07 16.02
C VAL A 270 -10.20 14.80 16.37
N ALA A 271 -9.95 13.73 15.61
CA ALA A 271 -10.53 12.41 15.83
C ALA A 271 -9.45 11.42 16.27
N ASN A 272 -9.53 10.93 17.51
CA ASN A 272 -8.52 10.06 18.10
C ASN A 272 -8.98 8.61 18.18
N PHE A 273 -8.48 7.77 17.27
CA PHE A 273 -8.62 6.32 17.24
C PHE A 273 -7.32 5.60 17.63
N SER A 274 -6.45 6.23 18.42
CA SER A 274 -5.18 5.62 18.82
C SER A 274 -5.39 4.41 19.73
N ARG A 275 -4.52 3.41 19.61
CA ARG A 275 -4.55 2.14 20.36
C ARG A 275 -5.86 1.36 20.19
N THR A 276 -6.54 1.54 19.06
CA THR A 276 -7.78 0.82 18.78
C THR A 276 -7.51 -0.56 18.17
N ARG A 277 -8.42 -1.50 18.44
CA ARG A 277 -8.38 -2.84 17.87
C ARG A 277 -9.58 -3.06 16.97
N TRP A 278 -9.34 -3.28 15.69
CA TRP A 278 -10.35 -3.55 14.68
C TRP A 278 -10.28 -5.03 14.29
N GLN A 279 -11.10 -5.87 14.94
CA GLN A 279 -11.19 -7.28 14.55
C GLN A 279 -12.09 -7.47 13.33
N GLY A 280 -13.10 -6.62 13.16
CA GLY A 280 -13.90 -6.52 11.94
C GLY A 280 -13.41 -5.41 11.00
N ASN A 281 -14.04 -5.29 9.83
CA ASN A 281 -13.76 -4.21 8.89
C ASN A 281 -13.99 -2.83 9.52
N ALA A 282 -13.12 -1.88 9.22
CA ALA A 282 -13.28 -0.47 9.54
C ALA A 282 -13.69 0.28 8.27
N ASP A 283 -14.92 0.75 8.21
CA ASP A 283 -15.47 1.41 7.02
C ASP A 283 -15.61 2.92 7.25
N PHE A 284 -14.80 3.69 6.52
CA PHE A 284 -14.71 5.14 6.55
C PHE A 284 -14.91 5.70 5.13
N ALA A 285 -15.74 5.05 4.31
CA ALA A 285 -16.01 5.52 2.96
C ALA A 285 -16.67 6.91 2.98
N GLN A 286 -16.20 7.83 2.14
CA GLN A 286 -16.70 9.20 2.01
C GLN A 286 -16.67 10.01 3.32
N VAL A 287 -15.87 9.60 4.30
CA VAL A 287 -15.66 10.38 5.53
C VAL A 287 -14.92 11.68 5.20
N HIS A 288 -15.19 12.73 5.98
CA HIS A 288 -14.47 14.00 5.89
C HIS A 288 -13.87 14.35 7.26
N TRP A 289 -12.54 14.39 7.33
CA TRP A 289 -11.80 14.95 8.46
C TRP A 289 -11.29 16.34 8.09
N GLN A 290 -11.77 17.38 8.77
CA GLN A 290 -11.28 18.75 8.55
C GLN A 290 -9.88 18.95 9.14
N GLU A 291 -9.67 18.41 10.35
CA GLU A 291 -8.40 18.50 11.08
C GLU A 291 -7.66 17.15 11.07
N GLU A 292 -7.06 16.76 12.20
CA GLU A 292 -6.24 15.55 12.34
C GLU A 292 -7.06 14.31 12.71
N VAL A 293 -6.71 13.17 12.13
CA VAL A 293 -7.15 11.84 12.55
C VAL A 293 -5.96 10.96 12.95
N GLN A 294 -6.06 10.35 14.13
CA GLN A 294 -4.99 9.55 14.71
C GLN A 294 -5.39 8.08 14.84
N PHE A 295 -4.65 7.19 14.19
CA PHE A 295 -4.76 5.73 14.35
C PHE A 295 -3.52 5.11 15.02
N THR A 296 -2.66 5.93 15.63
CA THR A 296 -1.38 5.52 16.23
C THR A 296 -1.52 4.28 17.13
N LYS A 297 -0.63 3.29 16.98
CA LYS A 297 -0.61 2.04 17.76
C LYS A 297 -1.88 1.19 17.64
N SER A 298 -2.64 1.36 16.55
CA SER A 298 -3.84 0.54 16.33
C SER A 298 -3.51 -0.77 15.64
N LYS A 299 -4.46 -1.71 15.66
CA LYS A 299 -4.34 -2.99 14.97
C LYS A 299 -5.58 -3.25 14.14
N PHE A 300 -5.38 -3.50 12.85
CA PHE A 300 -6.41 -3.84 11.89
C PHE A 300 -6.25 -5.31 11.46
N GLU A 301 -7.13 -6.18 11.95
CA GLU A 301 -7.18 -7.59 11.56
C GLU A 301 -7.83 -7.79 10.19
N GLN A 302 -8.70 -6.85 9.80
CA GLN A 302 -9.45 -6.86 8.55
C GLN A 302 -9.26 -5.52 7.81
N ALA A 303 -9.90 -5.38 6.64
CA ALA A 303 -9.64 -4.27 5.74
C ALA A 303 -10.10 -2.93 6.32
N LEU A 304 -9.32 -1.88 6.01
CA LEU A 304 -9.65 -0.48 6.27
C LEU A 304 -10.13 0.17 4.95
N PHE A 305 -11.36 0.66 4.92
CA PHE A 305 -11.93 1.33 3.76
C PHE A 305 -11.93 2.84 3.95
N LEU A 306 -11.19 3.55 3.11
CA LEU A 306 -11.09 5.02 3.03
C LEU A 306 -11.50 5.49 1.62
N THR A 307 -12.43 4.77 0.98
CA THR A 307 -12.85 5.06 -0.39
C THR A 307 -13.51 6.42 -0.45
N GLU A 308 -13.01 7.32 -1.31
CA GLU A 308 -13.49 8.70 -1.45
C GLU A 308 -13.43 9.52 -0.14
N ALA A 309 -12.60 9.10 0.83
CA ALA A 309 -12.37 9.86 2.06
C ALA A 309 -11.61 11.17 1.77
N THR A 310 -11.90 12.23 2.52
CA THR A 310 -11.16 13.50 2.45
C THR A 310 -10.39 13.73 3.75
N ILE A 311 -9.06 13.87 3.63
CA ILE A 311 -8.16 14.17 4.74
C ILE A 311 -7.76 15.63 4.61
N GLY A 312 -8.29 16.48 5.49
CA GLY A 312 -8.06 17.91 5.52
C GLY A 312 -6.64 18.28 5.93
N ARG A 313 -6.23 17.88 7.15
CA ARG A 313 -4.91 18.27 7.69
C ARG A 313 -3.92 17.12 7.80
N SER A 314 -4.23 16.10 8.59
CA SER A 314 -3.31 14.97 8.77
C SER A 314 -4.02 13.68 9.16
N MET A 315 -3.51 12.57 8.65
CA MET A 315 -3.92 11.22 9.02
C MET A 315 -2.67 10.42 9.39
N THR A 316 -2.59 9.91 10.63
CA THR A 316 -1.40 9.19 11.11
C THR A 316 -1.70 7.75 11.48
N PHE A 317 -0.86 6.84 11.00
CA PHE A 317 -0.86 5.41 11.30
C PHE A 317 0.40 4.94 12.02
N ARG A 318 1.15 5.82 12.69
CA ARG A 318 2.41 5.43 13.34
C ARG A 318 2.27 4.23 14.27
N GLU A 319 3.19 3.28 14.16
CA GLU A 319 3.19 2.03 14.95
C GLU A 319 1.90 1.18 14.79
N THR A 320 1.14 1.37 13.71
CA THR A 320 -0.06 0.59 13.41
C THR A 320 0.28 -0.72 12.72
N GLN A 321 -0.48 -1.78 13.02
CA GLN A 321 -0.36 -3.07 12.35
C GLN A 321 -1.56 -3.31 11.42
N PHE A 322 -1.27 -3.61 10.15
CA PHE A 322 -2.26 -3.98 9.13
C PHE A 322 -2.07 -5.43 8.69
N ASN A 323 -3.07 -6.27 8.97
CA ASN A 323 -3.10 -7.66 8.52
C ASN A 323 -3.86 -7.86 7.20
N ALA A 324 -4.55 -6.82 6.75
CA ALA A 324 -5.37 -6.80 5.55
C ALA A 324 -5.16 -5.49 4.75
N PRO A 325 -5.67 -5.40 3.51
CA PRO A 325 -5.47 -4.22 2.66
C PRO A 325 -6.14 -2.96 3.19
N ILE A 326 -5.57 -1.81 2.80
CA ILE A 326 -6.14 -0.48 3.04
C ILE A 326 -6.60 0.07 1.69
N ASN A 327 -7.84 0.53 1.62
CA ASN A 327 -8.45 0.99 0.39
C ASN A 327 -8.63 2.52 0.37
N LEU A 328 -7.73 3.21 -0.32
CA LEU A 328 -7.69 4.67 -0.52
C LEU A 328 -8.25 5.09 -1.88
N ARG A 329 -9.04 4.23 -2.55
CA ARG A 329 -9.56 4.52 -3.88
C ARG A 329 -10.35 5.83 -3.88
N GLY A 330 -9.98 6.76 -4.77
CA GLY A 330 -10.70 8.04 -4.91
C GLY A 330 -10.55 9.01 -3.74
N ALA A 331 -9.75 8.67 -2.71
CA ALA A 331 -9.55 9.54 -1.56
C ALA A 331 -8.84 10.85 -1.96
N ALA A 332 -9.03 11.91 -1.19
CA ALA A 332 -8.38 13.20 -1.38
C ALA A 332 -7.51 13.54 -0.16
N LEU A 333 -6.21 13.75 -0.37
CA LEU A 333 -5.28 14.24 0.64
C LEU A 333 -5.04 15.73 0.40
N LEU A 334 -5.52 16.56 1.31
CA LEU A 334 -5.27 18.01 1.30
C LEU A 334 -4.05 18.39 2.14
N GLY A 335 -3.69 17.54 3.12
CA GLY A 335 -2.50 17.68 3.95
C GLY A 335 -1.65 16.41 3.95
N GLN A 336 -1.42 15.80 5.11
CA GLN A 336 -0.47 14.69 5.26
C GLN A 336 -1.15 13.34 5.53
N ALA A 337 -0.65 12.26 4.94
CA ALA A 337 -0.91 10.89 5.36
C ALA A 337 0.40 10.21 5.76
N ASP A 338 0.52 9.78 7.03
CA ASP A 338 1.75 9.24 7.61
C ASP A 338 1.61 7.75 7.94
N PHE A 339 2.32 6.91 7.17
CA PHE A 339 2.46 5.47 7.37
C PHE A 339 3.84 5.08 7.94
N SER A 340 4.57 6.00 8.58
CA SER A 340 5.87 5.68 9.18
C SER A 340 5.74 4.66 10.31
N ASP A 341 6.71 3.77 10.45
CA ASP A 341 6.75 2.74 11.50
C ASP A 341 5.53 1.81 11.53
N THR A 342 4.85 1.66 10.40
CA THR A 342 3.71 0.74 10.26
C THR A 342 4.17 -0.69 9.94
N GLY A 343 3.51 -1.67 10.56
CA GLY A 343 3.72 -3.08 10.26
C GLY A 343 2.68 -3.58 9.26
N PHE A 344 3.11 -4.11 8.13
CA PHE A 344 2.24 -4.73 7.13
C PHE A 344 2.46 -6.24 7.07
N ALA A 345 1.37 -7.01 7.16
CA ALA A 345 1.41 -8.43 6.82
C ALA A 345 1.66 -8.63 5.31
N ARG A 346 2.07 -9.83 4.91
CA ARG A 346 2.39 -10.14 3.50
C ARG A 346 1.24 -9.90 2.52
N SER A 347 -0.01 -10.01 2.98
CA SER A 347 -1.23 -9.78 2.21
C SER A 347 -1.72 -8.34 2.24
N ALA A 348 -1.12 -7.47 3.07
CA ALA A 348 -1.54 -6.09 3.22
C ALA A 348 -0.84 -5.20 2.18
N TYR A 349 -1.60 -4.29 1.59
CA TYR A 349 -1.15 -3.34 0.58
C TYR A 349 -2.05 -2.10 0.58
N LEU A 350 -1.58 -1.02 -0.04
CA LEU A 350 -2.31 0.23 -0.24
C LEU A 350 -2.97 0.22 -1.63
N ASN A 351 -4.29 0.09 -1.67
CA ASN A 351 -5.06 0.26 -2.91
C ASN A 351 -5.37 1.75 -3.13
N VAL A 352 -4.57 2.41 -3.98
CA VAL A 352 -4.64 3.87 -4.21
C VAL A 352 -5.27 4.36 -5.53
N PRO A 353 -5.96 3.57 -6.38
CA PRO A 353 -6.48 4.11 -7.65
C PRO A 353 -7.36 5.36 -7.50
N GLY A 354 -7.08 6.39 -8.28
CA GLY A 354 -7.80 7.67 -8.22
C GLY A 354 -7.56 8.49 -6.95
N LEU A 355 -6.58 8.14 -6.11
CA LEU A 355 -6.12 8.99 -5.01
C LEU A 355 -5.72 10.36 -5.56
N LYS A 356 -6.23 11.43 -4.95
CA LYS A 356 -6.01 12.82 -5.36
C LYS A 356 -5.14 13.50 -4.32
N PHE A 357 -3.97 13.95 -4.72
CA PHE A 357 -3.08 14.77 -3.89
C PHE A 357 -2.09 15.53 -4.78
N ASP A 358 -1.58 16.67 -4.30
CA ASP A 358 -0.54 17.48 -4.96
C ASP A 358 0.71 17.43 -4.07
N SER A 359 1.84 16.93 -4.59
CA SER A 359 3.04 16.73 -3.78
C SER A 359 3.60 18.02 -3.18
N ASN A 360 3.29 19.19 -3.77
CA ASN A 360 3.70 20.48 -3.23
C ASN A 360 2.97 20.85 -1.94
N GLN A 361 1.69 20.47 -1.82
CA GLN A 361 0.79 20.90 -0.76
C GLN A 361 0.54 19.79 0.27
N SER A 362 0.60 18.55 -0.19
CA SER A 362 0.21 17.36 0.55
C SER A 362 1.29 16.29 0.45
N ARG A 363 1.42 15.45 1.47
CA ARG A 363 2.50 14.47 1.56
C ARG A 363 1.99 13.10 1.97
N LEU A 364 2.48 12.07 1.27
CA LEU A 364 2.35 10.69 1.69
C LEU A 364 3.70 10.21 2.24
N LEU A 365 3.75 9.98 3.55
CA LEU A 365 4.94 9.52 4.25
C LEU A 365 4.84 8.03 4.55
N GLY A 366 5.98 7.36 4.61
CA GLY A 366 6.09 5.99 5.08
C GLY A 366 7.54 5.63 5.36
N THR A 367 7.75 4.40 5.87
CA THR A 367 9.09 3.89 6.13
C THR A 367 9.89 3.77 4.82
N PRO A 368 11.07 4.43 4.69
CA PRO A 368 11.87 4.40 3.48
C PRO A 368 12.20 2.98 3.00
N GLY A 369 12.05 2.74 1.70
CA GLY A 369 12.27 1.46 1.02
C GLY A 369 11.17 0.41 1.23
N GLN A 370 10.12 0.72 1.98
CA GLN A 370 9.00 -0.18 2.25
C GLN A 370 7.70 0.31 1.62
N ILE A 371 7.37 1.60 1.79
CA ILE A 371 6.07 2.15 1.41
C ILE A 371 5.78 2.04 -0.09
N GLY A 372 6.79 2.26 -0.93
CA GLY A 372 6.65 2.19 -2.39
C GLY A 372 6.28 0.79 -2.89
N ARG A 373 6.68 -0.27 -2.17
CA ARG A 373 6.37 -1.67 -2.52
C ARG A 373 4.94 -2.07 -2.17
N LEU A 374 4.33 -1.36 -1.24
CA LEU A 374 2.98 -1.63 -0.76
C LEU A 374 1.91 -0.95 -1.63
N ILE A 375 2.30 0.03 -2.45
CA ILE A 375 1.38 0.74 -3.35
C ILE A 375 0.92 -0.19 -4.47
N SER A 376 -0.40 -0.32 -4.62
CA SER A 376 -1.03 -1.10 -5.66
C SER A 376 -1.93 -0.22 -6.53
N VAL A 377 -1.65 -0.26 -7.84
CA VAL A 377 -2.42 0.39 -8.90
C VAL A 377 -2.67 -0.65 -10.00
N PRO A 378 -3.92 -0.88 -10.42
CA PRO A 378 -4.24 -1.96 -11.36
C PRO A 378 -4.02 -1.58 -12.83
N THR A 379 -4.16 -0.29 -13.19
CA THR A 379 -4.17 0.21 -14.57
C THR A 379 -3.51 1.59 -14.67
N LEU A 380 -2.88 1.91 -15.81
CA LEU A 380 -2.37 3.26 -16.04
C LEU A 380 -3.49 4.24 -16.36
N GLN A 381 -4.47 3.80 -17.15
CA GLN A 381 -5.62 4.63 -17.52
C GLN A 381 -6.31 5.21 -16.28
N GLY A 382 -6.33 6.54 -16.17
CA GLY A 382 -6.89 7.28 -15.04
C GLY A 382 -5.97 7.45 -13.82
N ASN A 383 -4.77 6.84 -13.80
CA ASN A 383 -3.82 6.90 -12.69
C ASN A 383 -2.44 7.49 -13.06
N GLU A 384 -2.24 7.96 -14.29
CA GLU A 384 -0.95 8.53 -14.75
C GLU A 384 -0.50 9.73 -13.92
N THR A 385 -1.42 10.65 -13.61
CA THR A 385 -1.12 11.80 -12.75
C THR A 385 -0.82 11.35 -11.33
N LEU A 386 -1.60 10.42 -10.79
CA LEU A 386 -1.34 9.84 -9.47
C LEU A 386 0.07 9.23 -9.37
N LEU A 387 0.47 8.42 -10.34
CA LEU A 387 1.79 7.79 -10.33
C LEU A 387 2.92 8.82 -10.42
N ARG A 388 2.75 9.88 -11.23
CA ARG A 388 3.72 10.99 -11.30
C ARG A 388 3.81 11.75 -9.97
N GLU A 389 2.68 12.06 -9.33
CA GLU A 389 2.66 12.73 -8.03
C GLU A 389 3.27 11.87 -6.92
N LEU A 390 3.05 10.55 -6.94
CA LEU A 390 3.70 9.62 -6.00
C LEU A 390 5.22 9.60 -6.16
N VAL A 391 5.72 9.52 -7.40
CA VAL A 391 7.16 9.59 -7.67
C VAL A 391 7.71 10.92 -7.17
N ARG A 392 7.06 12.03 -7.52
CA ARG A 392 7.48 13.37 -7.11
C ARG A 392 7.52 13.52 -5.59
N ASN A 393 6.48 13.10 -4.89
CA ASN A 393 6.40 13.06 -3.43
C ASN A 393 7.59 12.31 -2.83
N PHE A 394 7.90 11.09 -3.29
CA PHE A 394 9.01 10.33 -2.73
C PHE A 394 10.38 10.91 -3.08
N ARG A 395 10.54 11.54 -4.25
CA ARG A 395 11.78 12.26 -4.61
C ARG A 395 11.99 13.48 -3.72
N GLU A 396 10.94 14.27 -3.48
CA GLU A 396 10.97 15.45 -2.59
C GLU A 396 11.24 15.07 -1.13
N LEU A 397 10.89 13.84 -0.72
CA LEU A 397 11.20 13.26 0.59
C LEU A 397 12.56 12.55 0.66
N GLU A 398 13.36 12.59 -0.42
CA GLU A 398 14.62 11.86 -0.55
C GLU A 398 14.49 10.32 -0.41
N GLN A 399 13.26 9.79 -0.55
CA GLN A 399 12.95 8.36 -0.56
C GLN A 399 13.13 7.77 -1.97
N ILE A 400 14.38 7.78 -2.44
CA ILE A 400 14.75 7.39 -3.81
C ILE A 400 14.33 5.95 -4.16
N THR A 401 14.46 5.03 -3.22
CA THR A 401 14.10 3.62 -3.39
C THR A 401 12.60 3.43 -3.62
N ASP A 402 11.75 4.15 -2.87
CA ASP A 402 10.29 4.10 -3.02
C ASP A 402 9.84 4.76 -4.33
N ALA A 403 10.45 5.90 -4.70
CA ALA A 403 10.20 6.54 -5.99
C ALA A 403 10.50 5.59 -7.16
N ASN A 404 11.68 4.95 -7.15
CA ASN A 404 12.06 3.97 -8.17
C ASN A 404 11.08 2.79 -8.20
N GLN A 405 10.56 2.35 -7.04
CA GLN A 405 9.60 1.25 -6.96
C GLN A 405 8.25 1.61 -7.60
N VAL A 406 7.77 2.85 -7.45
CA VAL A 406 6.55 3.33 -8.11
C VAL A 406 6.77 3.41 -9.62
N GLU A 407 7.92 3.90 -10.08
CA GLU A 407 8.28 3.91 -11.51
C GLU A 407 8.35 2.49 -12.09
N TYR A 408 9.01 1.57 -11.39
CA TYR A 408 9.04 0.16 -11.77
C TYR A 408 7.63 -0.45 -11.90
N THR A 409 6.75 -0.13 -10.95
CA THR A 409 5.37 -0.60 -10.98
C THR A 409 4.61 -0.02 -12.18
N THR A 410 4.82 1.26 -12.48
CA THR A 410 4.25 1.97 -13.64
C THR A 410 4.64 1.27 -14.93
N GLU A 411 5.93 0.99 -15.11
CA GLU A 411 6.48 0.34 -16.30
C GLU A 411 6.05 -1.12 -16.42
N ARG A 412 5.88 -1.83 -15.30
CA ARG A 412 5.33 -3.19 -15.31
C ARG A 412 3.89 -3.21 -15.80
N ILE A 413 3.08 -2.21 -15.45
CA ILE A 413 1.71 -2.05 -15.97
C ILE A 413 1.77 -1.71 -17.46
N LEU A 414 2.65 -0.77 -17.87
CA LEU A 414 2.84 -0.43 -19.28
C LEU A 414 3.23 -1.65 -20.13
N LEU A 415 4.16 -2.48 -19.64
CA LEU A 415 4.56 -3.71 -20.33
C LEU A 415 3.37 -4.65 -20.55
N ARG A 416 2.48 -4.78 -19.55
CA ARG A 416 1.27 -5.59 -19.67
C ARG A 416 0.30 -5.00 -20.69
N GLU A 417 0.07 -3.69 -20.65
CA GLU A 417 -0.79 -2.99 -21.61
C GLU A 417 -0.25 -3.07 -23.04
N LEU A 418 1.06 -2.92 -23.25
CA LEU A 418 1.72 -3.13 -24.54
C LEU A 418 1.58 -4.57 -25.04
N GLY A 419 1.77 -5.55 -24.17
CA GLY A 419 1.59 -6.96 -24.51
C GLY A 419 0.14 -7.26 -24.92
N GLN A 420 -0.82 -6.69 -24.20
CA GLN A 420 -2.24 -6.75 -24.57
C GLN A 420 -2.50 -6.08 -25.91
N LYS A 421 -1.94 -4.90 -26.19
CA LYS A 421 -2.08 -4.22 -27.50
C LYS A 421 -1.56 -5.05 -28.67
N ILE A 422 -0.50 -5.84 -28.47
CA ILE A 422 0.12 -6.67 -29.52
C ILE A 422 -0.66 -7.97 -29.76
N VAL A 423 -1.06 -8.67 -28.70
CA VAL A 423 -1.65 -10.03 -28.78
C VAL A 423 -3.17 -10.03 -28.66
N GLY A 424 -3.73 -9.00 -28.03
CA GLY A 424 -5.14 -8.90 -27.68
C GLY A 424 -6.04 -8.70 -28.90
N THR A 425 -7.28 -9.17 -28.77
CA THR A 425 -8.30 -9.02 -29.79
C THR A 425 -8.88 -7.61 -29.74
N ASN A 426 -8.76 -6.83 -30.82
CA ASN A 426 -9.32 -5.48 -30.88
C ASN A 426 -10.85 -5.53 -31.03
N ILE A 427 -11.60 -5.00 -30.05
CA ILE A 427 -13.08 -5.06 -30.00
C ILE A 427 -13.70 -4.37 -31.22
N ASN A 428 -13.11 -3.28 -31.69
CA ASN A 428 -13.66 -2.47 -32.76
C ASN A 428 -13.46 -3.11 -34.15
N ALA A 429 -12.48 -4.01 -34.30
CA ALA A 429 -12.16 -4.65 -35.58
C ALA A 429 -12.40 -6.17 -35.61
N ALA A 430 -12.59 -6.82 -34.46
CA ALA A 430 -12.68 -8.27 -34.37
C ALA A 430 -13.92 -8.86 -35.07
N SER A 431 -13.76 -10.04 -35.67
CA SER A 431 -14.88 -10.86 -36.14
C SER A 431 -15.63 -11.51 -34.97
N ILE A 432 -16.88 -11.92 -35.19
CA ILE A 432 -17.69 -12.65 -34.19
C ILE A 432 -16.92 -13.88 -33.66
N ARG A 433 -16.24 -14.62 -34.54
CA ARG A 433 -15.42 -15.78 -34.15
C ARG A 433 -14.29 -15.41 -33.18
N GLN A 434 -13.62 -14.28 -33.40
CA GLN A 434 -12.57 -13.79 -32.51
C GLN A 434 -13.12 -13.33 -31.15
N LEU A 435 -14.31 -12.71 -31.13
CA LEU A 435 -14.99 -12.34 -29.89
C LEU A 435 -15.40 -13.58 -29.08
N LEU A 436 -15.91 -14.62 -29.73
CA LEU A 436 -16.21 -15.90 -29.09
C LEU A 436 -14.95 -16.54 -28.48
N GLN A 437 -13.83 -16.54 -29.22
CA GLN A 437 -12.53 -17.04 -28.73
C GLN A 437 -11.99 -16.22 -27.55
N ALA A 438 -12.22 -14.91 -27.54
CA ALA A 438 -11.85 -14.04 -26.43
C ALA A 438 -12.64 -14.39 -25.15
N GLY A 439 -13.84 -14.95 -25.29
CA GLY A 439 -14.67 -15.47 -24.19
C GLY A 439 -16.06 -14.85 -24.07
N PHE A 440 -16.51 -14.10 -25.08
CA PHE A 440 -17.88 -13.57 -25.15
C PHE A 440 -18.88 -14.65 -25.59
N THR A 441 -20.14 -14.54 -25.18
CA THR A 441 -21.22 -15.36 -25.72
C THR A 441 -21.66 -14.86 -27.11
N PRO A 442 -22.39 -15.67 -27.91
CA PRO A 442 -22.87 -15.22 -29.23
C PRO A 442 -23.69 -13.93 -29.17
N LEU A 443 -24.62 -13.83 -28.21
CA LEU A 443 -25.45 -12.63 -28.01
C LEU A 443 -24.61 -11.40 -27.64
N GLN A 444 -23.61 -11.56 -26.76
CA GLN A 444 -22.70 -10.48 -26.38
C GLN A 444 -21.85 -10.04 -27.58
N ALA A 445 -21.33 -10.99 -28.38
CA ALA A 445 -20.53 -10.69 -29.56
C ALA A 445 -21.33 -9.92 -30.62
N GLU A 446 -22.59 -10.31 -30.87
CA GLU A 446 -23.49 -9.57 -31.76
C GLU A 446 -23.77 -8.16 -31.22
N GLY A 447 -24.07 -8.02 -29.93
CA GLY A 447 -24.27 -6.71 -29.30
C GLY A 447 -23.05 -5.80 -29.42
N ILE A 448 -21.83 -6.36 -29.32
CA ILE A 448 -20.58 -5.61 -29.48
C ILE A 448 -20.42 -5.12 -30.92
N VAL A 449 -20.71 -5.98 -31.90
CA VAL A 449 -20.62 -5.64 -33.33
C VAL A 449 -21.64 -4.56 -33.71
N GLN A 450 -22.86 -4.62 -33.17
CA GLN A 450 -23.86 -3.58 -33.39
C GLN A 450 -23.41 -2.26 -32.75
N ARG A 451 -23.02 -2.29 -31.46
CA ARG A 451 -22.64 -1.08 -30.74
C ARG A 451 -21.45 -0.35 -31.35
N ARG A 452 -20.42 -1.07 -31.82
CA ARG A 452 -19.22 -0.42 -32.39
C ARG A 452 -19.47 0.30 -33.72
N ILE A 453 -20.54 -0.05 -34.44
CA ILE A 453 -20.95 0.65 -35.66
C ILE A 453 -21.47 2.04 -35.29
N ASP A 454 -22.29 2.13 -34.23
CA ASP A 454 -22.84 3.40 -33.75
C ASP A 454 -21.82 4.23 -32.95
N ARG A 455 -21.07 3.57 -32.06
CA ARG A 455 -20.09 4.20 -31.18
C ARG A 455 -18.93 3.24 -30.88
N PRO A 456 -17.71 3.53 -31.36
CA PRO A 456 -16.55 2.68 -31.08
C PRO A 456 -16.18 2.71 -29.59
N PHE A 457 -15.67 1.57 -29.10
CA PHE A 457 -15.20 1.42 -27.73
C PHE A 457 -13.87 2.16 -27.55
N ARG A 458 -13.84 3.12 -26.63
CA ARG A 458 -12.63 3.89 -26.28
C ARG A 458 -11.94 3.33 -25.04
N SER A 459 -12.71 2.74 -24.13
CA SER A 459 -12.24 2.13 -22.90
C SER A 459 -12.84 0.74 -22.73
N LEU A 460 -12.13 -0.17 -22.06
CA LEU A 460 -12.70 -1.46 -21.68
C LEU A 460 -13.90 -1.31 -20.74
N THR A 461 -13.95 -0.24 -19.95
CA THR A 461 -15.09 0.06 -19.08
C THR A 461 -16.38 0.31 -19.86
N ASP A 462 -16.31 0.68 -21.13
CA ASP A 462 -17.48 0.87 -21.99
C ASP A 462 -18.25 -0.45 -22.22
N LEU A 463 -17.60 -1.59 -22.02
CA LEU A 463 -18.24 -2.91 -22.05
C LEU A 463 -19.23 -3.10 -20.90
N LEU A 464 -18.94 -2.55 -19.71
CA LEU A 464 -19.83 -2.64 -18.55
C LEU A 464 -21.12 -1.83 -18.72
N ALA A 465 -21.16 -0.91 -19.69
CA ALA A 465 -22.34 -0.13 -20.03
C ALA A 465 -23.24 -0.84 -21.06
N MET A 466 -22.91 -2.07 -21.46
CA MET A 466 -23.71 -2.87 -22.37
C MET A 466 -24.63 -3.82 -21.60
N ASP A 467 -25.87 -3.93 -22.09
CA ASP A 467 -26.82 -4.92 -21.56
C ASP A 467 -26.29 -6.34 -21.82
N GLY A 468 -26.26 -7.16 -20.77
CA GLY A 468 -25.80 -8.54 -20.82
C GLY A 468 -24.31 -8.78 -20.57
N ILE A 469 -23.50 -7.73 -20.33
CA ILE A 469 -22.11 -7.88 -19.86
C ILE A 469 -22.04 -7.55 -18.36
N ASP A 470 -21.91 -8.59 -17.54
CA ASP A 470 -21.73 -8.44 -16.10
C ASP A 470 -20.25 -8.29 -15.70
N LEU A 471 -20.00 -7.94 -14.44
CA LEU A 471 -18.64 -7.80 -13.91
C LEU A 471 -17.83 -9.11 -14.04
N SER A 472 -18.50 -10.27 -13.95
CA SER A 472 -17.83 -11.56 -14.08
C SER A 472 -17.34 -11.83 -15.51
N THR A 473 -18.15 -11.48 -16.52
CA THR A 473 -17.74 -11.51 -17.93
C THR A 473 -16.61 -10.53 -18.17
N TYR A 474 -16.72 -9.29 -17.68
CA TYR A 474 -15.67 -8.28 -17.82
C TYR A 474 -14.32 -8.76 -17.28
N VAL A 475 -14.28 -9.30 -16.05
CA VAL A 475 -13.05 -9.81 -15.45
C VAL A 475 -12.44 -10.97 -16.26
N ARG A 476 -13.28 -11.80 -16.89
CA ARG A 476 -12.84 -12.92 -17.73
C ARG A 476 -12.19 -12.47 -19.04
N VAL A 477 -12.71 -11.42 -19.66
CA VAL A 477 -12.31 -11.00 -21.02
C VAL A 477 -11.33 -9.82 -21.03
N ARG A 478 -11.27 -9.00 -19.98
CA ARG A 478 -10.46 -7.75 -19.96
C ARG A 478 -8.98 -7.92 -20.31
N ASP A 479 -8.40 -9.09 -20.02
CA ASP A 479 -6.98 -9.35 -20.26
C ASP A 479 -6.69 -9.85 -21.68
N ARG A 480 -7.72 -10.17 -22.46
CA ARG A 480 -7.62 -10.75 -23.82
C ARG A 480 -8.03 -9.78 -24.93
N VAL A 481 -8.53 -8.62 -24.54
CA VAL A 481 -9.31 -7.74 -25.40
C VAL A 481 -8.82 -6.31 -25.23
N VAL A 482 -8.80 -5.55 -26.33
CA VAL A 482 -8.26 -4.18 -26.36
C VAL A 482 -9.23 -3.21 -27.06
N PRO A 483 -9.48 -2.02 -26.49
CA PRO A 483 -10.29 -0.98 -27.12
C PRO A 483 -9.44 -0.07 -28.02
N GLY A 484 -10.08 0.76 -28.84
CA GLY A 484 -9.40 1.71 -29.74
C GLY A 484 -9.19 1.22 -31.17
N GLU A 485 -8.42 1.96 -31.95
CA GLU A 485 -8.19 1.69 -33.36
C GLU A 485 -7.24 0.49 -33.57
N PRO A 486 -7.44 -0.31 -34.63
CA PRO A 486 -6.54 -1.41 -34.95
C PRO A 486 -5.16 -0.87 -35.33
N LEU A 487 -4.11 -1.48 -34.78
CA LEU A 487 -2.73 -1.09 -35.06
C LEU A 487 -2.38 -1.38 -36.52
N SER A 488 -1.77 -0.41 -37.20
CA SER A 488 -1.12 -0.63 -38.49
C SER A 488 0.06 -1.59 -38.35
N PRO A 489 0.54 -2.23 -39.44
CA PRO A 489 1.72 -3.11 -39.39
C PRO A 489 2.97 -2.41 -38.82
N THR A 490 3.15 -1.12 -39.15
CA THR A 490 4.24 -0.30 -38.59
C THR A 490 4.03 -0.03 -37.10
N GLY A 491 2.81 0.25 -36.67
CA GLY A 491 2.46 0.44 -35.25
C GLY A 491 2.64 -0.84 -34.43
N GLN A 492 2.34 -2.01 -35.00
CA GLN A 492 2.60 -3.31 -34.37
C GLN A 492 4.10 -3.55 -34.19
N LEU A 493 4.92 -3.28 -35.22
CA LEU A 493 6.37 -3.41 -35.14
C LEU A 493 6.97 -2.49 -34.07
N LEU A 494 6.58 -1.21 -34.06
CA LEU A 494 7.06 -0.23 -33.08
C LEU A 494 6.65 -0.61 -31.65
N SER A 495 5.39 -1.00 -31.43
CA SER A 495 4.91 -1.47 -30.13
C SER A 495 5.64 -2.73 -29.68
N GLY A 496 5.93 -3.64 -30.63
CA GLY A 496 6.71 -4.85 -30.39
C GLY A 496 8.15 -4.54 -29.96
N LEU A 497 8.83 -3.62 -30.64
CA LEU A 497 10.18 -3.18 -30.26
C LEU A 497 10.19 -2.51 -28.88
N GLN A 498 9.20 -1.64 -28.60
CA GLN A 498 9.05 -1.02 -27.28
C GLN A 498 8.81 -2.07 -26.20
N TRP A 499 7.95 -3.05 -26.45
CA TRP A 499 7.68 -4.15 -25.53
C TRP A 499 8.93 -4.97 -25.24
N ILE A 500 9.72 -5.33 -26.26
CA ILE A 500 10.98 -6.06 -26.11
C ILE A 500 11.97 -5.22 -25.28
N GLY A 501 12.18 -3.95 -25.65
CA GLY A 501 13.11 -3.07 -24.95
C GLY A 501 12.75 -2.90 -23.47
N LEU A 502 11.48 -2.68 -23.17
CA LEU A 502 10.99 -2.54 -21.80
C LEU A 502 11.13 -3.84 -21.00
N ASN A 503 10.85 -4.98 -21.63
CA ASN A 503 11.01 -6.30 -21.00
C ASN A 503 12.48 -6.55 -20.63
N LEU A 504 13.41 -6.23 -21.53
CA LEU A 504 14.85 -6.32 -21.27
C LEU A 504 15.28 -5.43 -20.08
N LEU A 505 14.82 -4.17 -20.04
CA LEU A 505 15.12 -3.26 -18.92
C LEU A 505 14.56 -3.79 -17.59
N LEU A 506 13.35 -4.34 -17.59
CA LEU A 506 12.75 -4.91 -16.38
C LEU A 506 13.49 -6.18 -15.93
N LEU A 507 13.88 -7.06 -16.85
CA LEU A 507 14.59 -8.30 -16.52
C LEU A 507 16.03 -8.10 -16.06
N LEU A 508 16.75 -7.13 -16.63
CA LEU A 508 18.19 -6.94 -16.40
C LEU A 508 18.50 -5.92 -15.29
N SER A 509 17.61 -4.98 -14.99
CA SER A 509 17.85 -3.94 -13.98
C SER A 509 16.66 -3.61 -13.08
N LEU A 510 15.51 -4.29 -13.25
CA LEU A 510 14.24 -3.91 -12.62
C LEU A 510 13.92 -2.43 -12.88
N TYR A 511 14.10 -1.99 -14.13
CA TYR A 511 13.97 -0.59 -14.56
C TYR A 511 14.87 0.37 -13.76
N GLY A 512 16.09 -0.08 -13.43
CA GLY A 512 17.09 0.74 -12.75
C GLY A 512 16.84 0.89 -11.24
N THR A 513 16.01 0.04 -10.63
CA THR A 513 15.80 0.02 -9.17
C THR A 513 16.91 -0.71 -8.42
N SER A 514 17.63 -1.65 -9.06
CA SER A 514 18.61 -2.52 -8.41
C SER A 514 19.95 -2.55 -9.14
N SER A 515 20.94 -1.84 -8.59
CA SER A 515 22.33 -1.90 -9.07
C SER A 515 22.96 -3.27 -8.84
N TRP A 516 22.56 -3.98 -7.78
CA TRP A 516 23.06 -5.31 -7.46
C TRP A 516 22.66 -6.36 -8.52
N LEU A 517 21.44 -6.25 -9.08
CA LEU A 517 21.01 -7.13 -10.17
C LEU A 517 21.87 -6.93 -11.41
N VAL A 518 22.10 -5.67 -11.80
CA VAL A 518 22.92 -5.33 -12.96
C VAL A 518 24.35 -5.84 -12.77
N LEU A 519 24.95 -5.64 -11.59
CA LEU A 519 26.27 -6.20 -11.28
C LEU A 519 26.29 -7.73 -11.41
N GLY A 520 25.26 -8.42 -10.93
CA GLY A 520 25.12 -9.87 -11.08
C GLY A 520 25.10 -10.31 -12.54
N VAL A 521 24.31 -9.63 -13.37
CA VAL A 521 24.25 -9.83 -14.83
C VAL A 521 25.64 -9.65 -15.46
N GLY A 522 26.35 -8.58 -15.10
CA GLY A 522 27.69 -8.29 -15.58
C GLY A 522 28.71 -9.36 -15.20
N ILE A 523 28.73 -9.78 -13.93
CA ILE A 523 29.67 -10.78 -13.41
C ILE A 523 29.52 -12.12 -14.14
N VAL A 524 28.29 -12.61 -14.34
CA VAL A 524 28.05 -13.87 -15.08
C VAL A 524 28.56 -13.75 -16.53
N THR A 525 28.30 -12.61 -17.17
CA THR A 525 28.71 -12.36 -18.56
C THR A 525 30.23 -12.28 -18.69
N ILE A 526 30.91 -11.57 -17.77
CA ILE A 526 32.38 -11.46 -17.71
C ILE A 526 33.01 -12.84 -17.49
N ALA A 527 32.44 -13.65 -16.58
CA ALA A 527 32.94 -14.99 -16.31
C ALA A 527 32.86 -15.88 -17.56
N PHE A 528 31.73 -15.84 -18.27
CA PHE A 528 31.51 -16.59 -19.51
C PHE A 528 32.52 -16.20 -20.60
N PHE A 529 32.62 -14.91 -20.95
CA PHE A 529 33.55 -14.45 -21.99
C PHE A 529 35.02 -14.69 -21.59
N GLY A 530 35.36 -14.61 -20.29
CA GLY A 530 36.72 -14.88 -19.83
C GLY A 530 37.19 -16.31 -20.09
N VAL A 531 36.38 -17.32 -19.75
CA VAL A 531 36.69 -18.72 -20.08
C VAL A 531 36.69 -18.93 -21.59
N MET A 532 35.76 -18.30 -22.29
CA MET A 532 35.62 -18.46 -23.74
C MET A 532 36.83 -17.93 -24.51
N LEU A 533 37.32 -16.73 -24.18
CA LEU A 533 38.54 -16.16 -24.76
C LEU A 533 39.77 -16.97 -24.37
N TRP A 534 39.84 -17.44 -23.12
CA TRP A 534 40.90 -18.35 -22.67
C TRP A 534 40.92 -19.65 -23.50
N LEU A 535 39.76 -20.25 -23.78
CA LEU A 535 39.66 -21.43 -24.65
C LEU A 535 40.13 -21.14 -26.07
N VAL A 536 39.74 -20.00 -26.65
CA VAL A 536 40.20 -19.58 -27.99
C VAL A 536 41.73 -19.42 -28.01
N ASP A 537 42.30 -18.85 -26.94
CA ASP A 537 43.75 -18.60 -26.83
C ASP A 537 44.56 -19.86 -26.50
N ARG A 538 44.03 -20.78 -25.68
CA ARG A 538 44.78 -21.93 -25.15
C ARG A 538 44.55 -23.23 -25.88
N PHE A 539 43.40 -23.41 -26.51
CA PHE A 539 43.07 -24.64 -27.21
C PHE A 539 43.27 -24.43 -28.71
N ARG A 540 44.50 -24.63 -29.22
CA ARG A 540 44.87 -24.26 -30.61
C ARG A 540 45.30 -25.40 -31.52
N ARG A 541 46.49 -25.97 -31.26
CA ARG A 541 47.20 -26.93 -32.11
C ARG A 541 47.56 -28.14 -31.25
N LEU A 542 47.19 -29.34 -31.70
CA LEU A 542 47.48 -30.59 -30.97
C LEU A 542 48.77 -31.27 -31.45
N ARG A 543 49.30 -30.91 -32.64
CA ARG A 543 50.54 -31.47 -33.23
C ARG A 543 51.26 -30.46 -34.13
N PRO A 544 52.61 -30.43 -34.19
CA PRO A 544 53.54 -31.35 -33.53
C PRO A 544 53.85 -30.96 -32.06
N GLN A 545 53.73 -29.68 -31.70
CA GLN A 545 53.79 -29.22 -30.30
C GLN A 545 52.38 -28.88 -29.81
N PRO A 546 51.83 -29.62 -28.83
CA PRO A 546 50.52 -29.32 -28.28
C PRO A 546 50.58 -28.03 -27.46
N ILE A 547 49.78 -27.04 -27.85
CA ILE A 547 49.52 -25.85 -27.03
C ILE A 547 48.22 -26.14 -26.29
N VAL A 548 48.36 -26.60 -25.05
CA VAL A 548 47.27 -26.97 -24.13
C VAL A 548 47.55 -26.26 -22.80
N PRO A 549 46.52 -25.72 -22.13
CA PRO A 549 46.72 -25.05 -20.85
C PRO A 549 47.32 -26.01 -19.81
N ARG A 550 48.18 -25.48 -18.94
CA ARG A 550 48.72 -26.25 -17.82
C ARG A 550 47.60 -26.57 -16.81
N LEU A 551 47.80 -27.62 -16.01
CA LEU A 551 46.81 -28.04 -15.01
C LEU A 551 46.56 -26.98 -13.94
N ASP A 552 47.61 -26.30 -13.49
CA ASP A 552 47.53 -25.19 -12.53
C ASP A 552 46.74 -24.00 -13.10
N GLU A 553 47.04 -23.59 -14.34
CA GLU A 553 46.29 -22.53 -15.03
C GLU A 553 44.81 -22.91 -15.22
N THR A 554 44.55 -24.14 -15.65
CA THR A 554 43.18 -24.66 -15.85
C THR A 554 42.39 -24.65 -14.54
N LEU A 555 43.00 -25.11 -13.44
CA LEU A 555 42.38 -25.09 -12.12
C LEU A 555 42.04 -23.66 -11.67
N TRP A 556 42.96 -22.69 -11.87
CA TRP A 556 42.70 -21.29 -11.50
C TRP A 556 41.58 -20.66 -12.33
N VAL A 557 41.59 -20.85 -13.65
CA VAL A 557 40.56 -20.31 -14.56
C VAL A 557 39.19 -20.90 -14.26
N LEU A 558 39.09 -22.24 -14.14
CA LEU A 558 37.81 -22.90 -13.86
C LEU A 558 37.29 -22.57 -12.45
N SER A 559 38.18 -22.46 -11.45
CA SER A 559 37.78 -22.09 -10.10
C SER A 559 37.28 -20.64 -10.03
N SER A 560 37.94 -19.72 -10.74
CA SER A 560 37.50 -18.32 -10.81
C SER A 560 36.21 -18.17 -11.60
N PHE A 561 36.06 -18.90 -12.71
CA PHE A 561 34.78 -18.98 -13.43
C PHE A 561 33.65 -19.48 -12.54
N ALA A 562 33.86 -20.58 -11.81
CA ALA A 562 32.87 -21.13 -10.90
C ALA A 562 32.51 -20.14 -9.79
N LEU A 563 33.50 -19.49 -9.18
CA LEU A 563 33.29 -18.51 -8.12
C LEU A 563 32.51 -17.28 -8.61
N LEU A 564 32.91 -16.67 -9.72
CA LEU A 564 32.23 -15.50 -10.29
C LEU A 564 30.81 -15.84 -10.72
N THR A 565 30.64 -16.98 -11.40
CA THR A 565 29.31 -17.43 -11.82
C THR A 565 28.43 -17.67 -10.61
N LEU A 566 28.94 -18.28 -9.54
CA LEU A 566 28.21 -18.46 -8.29
C LEU A 566 27.80 -17.12 -7.66
N LEU A 567 28.72 -16.15 -7.58
CA LEU A 567 28.44 -14.81 -7.05
C LEU A 567 27.39 -14.07 -7.88
N GLY A 568 27.56 -14.06 -9.21
CA GLY A 568 26.64 -13.41 -10.13
C GLY A 568 25.26 -14.06 -10.14
N MET A 569 25.19 -15.39 -10.14
CA MET A 569 23.93 -16.13 -10.01
C MET A 569 23.27 -15.86 -8.66
N THR A 570 24.02 -15.83 -7.55
CA THR A 570 23.47 -15.48 -6.24
C THR A 570 22.87 -14.07 -6.23
N ALA A 571 23.52 -13.10 -6.89
CA ALA A 571 22.99 -11.76 -7.03
C ALA A 571 21.67 -11.72 -7.82
N ILE A 572 21.61 -12.44 -8.95
CA ILE A 572 20.39 -12.55 -9.78
C ILE A 572 19.26 -13.23 -9.01
N PHE A 573 19.52 -14.39 -8.38
CA PHE A 573 18.48 -15.16 -7.68
C PHE A 573 17.96 -14.50 -6.40
N ARG A 574 18.74 -13.62 -5.78
CA ARG A 574 18.28 -12.85 -4.60
C ARG A 574 17.45 -11.62 -4.96
N THR A 575 17.60 -11.08 -6.18
CA THR A 575 17.03 -9.76 -6.51
C THR A 575 16.06 -9.76 -7.67
N ALA A 576 16.23 -10.63 -8.66
CA ALA A 576 15.35 -10.66 -9.83
C ALA A 576 13.97 -11.22 -9.48
N ASP A 577 12.91 -10.59 -10.02
CA ASP A 577 11.55 -11.12 -9.95
C ASP A 577 11.41 -12.47 -10.69
N ARG A 578 12.20 -12.65 -11.76
CA ARG A 578 12.17 -13.82 -12.65
C ARG A 578 13.59 -14.30 -12.98
N PRO A 579 14.30 -14.90 -12.01
CA PRO A 579 15.74 -15.17 -12.15
C PRO A 579 16.07 -16.09 -13.33
N TRP A 580 15.28 -17.14 -13.56
CA TRP A 580 15.48 -18.04 -14.70
C TRP A 580 15.31 -17.36 -16.06
N TRP A 581 14.37 -16.41 -16.17
CA TRP A 581 14.18 -15.64 -17.40
C TRP A 581 15.33 -14.66 -17.63
N THR A 582 15.86 -14.05 -16.57
CA THR A 582 17.07 -13.21 -16.65
C THR A 582 18.26 -14.04 -17.15
N VAL A 583 18.53 -15.22 -16.57
CA VAL A 583 19.62 -16.09 -17.02
C VAL A 583 19.41 -16.61 -18.45
N GLY A 584 18.17 -16.97 -18.80
CA GLY A 584 17.81 -17.38 -20.16
C GLY A 584 18.05 -16.27 -21.17
N CYS A 585 17.67 -15.03 -20.85
CA CYS A 585 17.95 -13.86 -21.67
C CYS A 585 19.46 -13.65 -21.88
N LEU A 586 20.25 -13.75 -20.80
CA LEU A 586 21.71 -13.66 -20.92
C LEU A 586 22.28 -14.76 -21.79
N SER A 587 21.76 -15.98 -21.68
CA SER A 587 22.20 -17.12 -22.48
C SER A 587 21.91 -16.91 -23.97
N VAL A 588 20.70 -16.42 -24.32
CA VAL A 588 20.31 -16.15 -25.71
C VAL A 588 21.18 -15.07 -26.35
N VAL A 589 21.59 -14.06 -25.59
CA VAL A 589 22.47 -13.00 -26.09
C VAL A 589 23.92 -13.48 -26.11
N ALA A 590 24.45 -14.00 -25.01
CA ALA A 590 25.88 -14.25 -24.88
C ALA A 590 26.39 -15.52 -25.57
N ILE A 591 25.55 -16.54 -25.84
CA ILE A 591 26.04 -17.87 -26.23
C ILE A 591 26.02 -18.13 -27.76
N PRO A 592 24.92 -17.90 -28.52
CA PRO A 592 24.79 -18.43 -29.88
C PRO A 592 25.80 -17.84 -30.88
N ILE A 593 25.97 -16.52 -30.89
CA ILE A 593 26.87 -15.84 -31.82
C ILE A 593 28.33 -16.21 -31.50
N PRO A 594 28.80 -16.12 -30.23
CA PRO A 594 30.16 -16.54 -29.90
C PRO A 594 30.43 -18.01 -30.19
N LEU A 595 29.52 -18.93 -29.88
CA LEU A 595 29.69 -20.35 -30.20
C LEU A 595 29.77 -20.60 -31.71
N LEU A 596 28.96 -19.92 -32.51
CA LEU A 596 29.02 -20.00 -33.98
C LEU A 596 30.36 -19.49 -34.51
N LEU A 597 30.82 -18.32 -34.03
CA LEU A 597 32.11 -17.75 -34.42
C LEU A 597 33.26 -18.67 -34.02
N ILE A 598 33.21 -19.24 -32.82
CA ILE A 598 34.16 -20.26 -32.37
C ILE A 598 34.12 -21.47 -33.33
N GLY A 599 32.94 -22.04 -33.60
CA GLY A 599 32.79 -23.16 -34.53
C GLY A 599 33.42 -22.90 -35.89
N LEU A 600 33.20 -21.71 -36.46
CA LEU A 600 33.82 -21.27 -37.72
C LEU A 600 35.35 -21.13 -37.61
N ILE A 601 35.86 -20.59 -36.50
CA ILE A 601 37.30 -20.50 -36.23
C ILE A 601 37.93 -21.90 -36.21
N TYR A 602 37.28 -22.89 -35.60
CA TYR A 602 37.79 -24.27 -35.56
C TYR A 602 37.63 -25.01 -36.91
N GLN A 603 36.57 -24.75 -37.67
CA GLN A 603 36.34 -25.39 -38.98
C GLN A 603 37.31 -24.92 -40.07
N ARG A 604 37.69 -23.64 -40.10
CA ARG A 604 38.54 -23.08 -41.17
C ARG A 604 40.01 -23.48 -41.13
N GLY A 605 40.46 -24.17 -40.07
CA GLY A 605 41.83 -24.66 -39.94
C GLY A 605 42.83 -23.54 -39.61
N ARG A 606 43.53 -23.66 -38.47
CA ARG A 606 44.50 -22.66 -37.99
C ARG A 606 45.91 -22.97 -38.48
N TYR A 607 46.19 -22.72 -39.76
CA TYR A 607 47.51 -22.98 -40.34
C TYR A 607 48.30 -21.68 -40.54
N HIS A 608 48.98 -21.23 -39.48
CA HIS A 608 50.10 -20.30 -39.65
C HIS A 608 51.23 -20.59 -38.64
N ASP A 609 52.45 -20.15 -38.96
CA ASP A 609 53.68 -20.55 -38.27
C ASP A 609 53.97 -19.75 -36.97
N LEU A 610 53.26 -18.64 -36.73
CA LEU A 610 53.40 -17.80 -35.53
C LEU A 610 52.46 -18.22 -34.37
N MET A 611 52.35 -19.53 -34.09
CA MET A 611 51.40 -20.08 -33.12
C MET A 611 51.89 -20.11 -31.67
N THR A 612 53.13 -19.71 -31.39
CA THR A 612 53.80 -19.85 -30.08
C THR A 612 53.55 -18.69 -29.10
N VAL A 613 52.71 -17.71 -29.47
CA VAL A 613 52.40 -16.52 -28.67
C VAL A 613 50.90 -16.23 -28.65
N SER A 614 50.41 -15.54 -27.61
CA SER A 614 48.97 -15.22 -27.45
C SER A 614 48.41 -14.44 -28.65
N TYR A 615 47.15 -14.73 -29.02
CA TYR A 615 46.41 -13.99 -30.04
C TYR A 615 46.04 -12.60 -29.54
N PHE A 616 45.94 -12.50 -28.22
CA PHE A 616 45.65 -11.27 -27.53
C PHE A 616 46.95 -10.60 -27.10
N VAL A 617 46.97 -9.30 -27.32
CA VAL A 617 48.12 -8.45 -27.09
C VAL A 617 47.73 -7.47 -25.99
N GLU A 618 48.55 -7.30 -24.96
CA GLU A 618 48.41 -6.25 -23.94
C GLU A 618 49.17 -4.98 -24.39
N GLU A 619 48.69 -3.79 -24.01
CA GLU A 619 49.46 -2.56 -24.27
C GLU A 619 50.77 -2.61 -23.45
N GLY A 620 51.91 -2.68 -24.14
CA GLY A 620 53.24 -2.80 -23.53
C GLY A 620 53.75 -1.50 -22.89
N SER A 621 52.95 -0.43 -22.96
CA SER A 621 53.36 0.94 -22.68
C SER A 621 53.23 1.38 -21.22
N LEU A 622 52.61 0.61 -20.28
CA LEU A 622 52.75 0.63 -18.79
C LEU A 622 51.55 -0.02 -18.02
N ARG A 623 51.79 -0.59 -16.82
CA ARG A 623 50.79 -0.66 -15.72
C ARG A 623 50.82 0.69 -14.97
N GLN A 624 49.87 1.60 -15.22
CA GLN A 624 49.74 2.87 -14.48
C GLN A 624 48.45 2.92 -13.65
N LEU A 625 48.58 3.19 -12.35
CA LEU A 625 47.47 3.67 -11.51
C LEU A 625 47.44 5.20 -11.67
N ARG A 626 46.54 5.73 -12.52
CA ARG A 626 46.38 7.19 -12.64
C ARG A 626 45.56 7.69 -11.46
N LEU A 627 46.21 8.19 -10.42
CA LEU A 627 45.63 9.21 -9.56
C LEU A 627 45.98 10.56 -10.19
N LEU A 628 44.95 11.34 -10.51
CA LEU A 628 45.07 12.68 -11.08
C LEU A 628 45.87 13.55 -10.11
N ILE A 629 47.08 13.95 -10.51
CA ILE A 629 47.84 15.20 -10.22
C ILE A 629 49.33 14.86 -10.43
N GLY A 630 49.86 15.20 -11.61
CA GLY A 630 51.29 15.09 -11.96
C GLY A 630 51.64 13.98 -12.97
N ARG A 631 52.36 14.35 -14.04
CA ARG A 631 53.01 13.39 -14.96
C ARG A 631 54.42 13.08 -14.44
N LEU A 632 54.65 11.85 -13.97
CA LEU A 632 56.00 11.33 -13.74
C LEU A 632 56.57 10.73 -15.04
N PRO A 633 57.91 10.64 -15.19
CA PRO A 633 58.55 10.11 -16.38
C PRO A 633 58.24 8.63 -16.61
N VAL A 634 58.02 8.28 -17.88
CA VAL A 634 57.59 6.97 -18.38
C VAL A 634 58.80 6.03 -18.50
N ILE A 635 58.78 4.89 -17.80
CA ILE A 635 59.78 3.83 -17.97
C ILE A 635 59.13 2.69 -18.78
N PRO A 636 59.57 2.44 -20.03
CA PRO A 636 59.07 1.32 -20.81
C PRO A 636 59.53 -0.01 -20.19
N ARG A 637 58.71 -1.07 -20.31
CA ARG A 637 59.06 -2.42 -19.80
C ARG A 637 60.30 -3.01 -20.50
N PHE A 638 60.61 -2.52 -21.70
CA PHE A 638 61.85 -2.78 -22.46
C PHE A 638 62.35 -1.50 -23.14
N PRO A 639 63.63 -1.09 -22.96
CA PRO A 639 64.17 0.13 -23.57
C PRO A 639 64.34 0.08 -25.10
N LEU A 640 64.27 -1.11 -25.71
CA LEU A 640 64.73 -1.37 -27.08
C LEU A 640 63.64 -1.55 -28.14
N PHE A 641 62.34 -1.54 -27.80
CA PHE A 641 61.26 -1.81 -28.77
C PHE A 641 60.24 -0.67 -28.91
N ARG A 642 59.95 -0.34 -30.17
CA ARG A 642 58.98 0.66 -30.65
C ARG A 642 57.56 0.09 -30.82
N GLU A 643 57.31 -1.12 -30.33
CA GLU A 643 56.00 -1.79 -30.47
C GLU A 643 55.09 -1.45 -29.28
N ARG A 644 53.95 -0.83 -29.58
CA ARG A 644 52.98 -0.37 -28.57
C ARG A 644 52.25 -1.52 -27.86
N TYR A 645 52.19 -2.71 -28.47
CA TYR A 645 51.39 -3.85 -28.01
C TYR A 645 52.26 -5.11 -27.94
N LEU A 646 52.24 -5.82 -26.80
CA LEU A 646 52.99 -7.06 -26.53
C LEU A 646 52.07 -8.26 -26.27
N PRO A 647 52.36 -9.46 -26.77
CA PRO A 647 51.49 -10.62 -26.56
C PRO A 647 51.36 -10.94 -25.07
N ILE A 648 50.17 -11.42 -24.65
CA ILE A 648 50.01 -11.92 -23.28
C ILE A 648 51.02 -13.04 -23.03
N LEU A 649 51.87 -12.84 -22.03
CA LEU A 649 52.87 -13.84 -21.65
C LEU A 649 52.15 -15.06 -21.06
N TRP A 650 52.52 -16.26 -21.47
CA TRP A 650 51.86 -17.46 -20.96
C TRP A 650 52.45 -17.99 -19.65
N ASP A 651 53.71 -17.65 -19.36
CA ASP A 651 54.52 -18.28 -18.30
C ASP A 651 54.50 -17.56 -16.93
N ARG A 652 53.56 -16.63 -16.67
CA ARG A 652 53.47 -15.95 -15.36
C ARG A 652 52.24 -16.36 -14.56
N ARG A 653 52.43 -16.52 -13.25
CA ARG A 653 51.45 -17.04 -12.27
C ARG A 653 50.05 -16.38 -12.27
N TRP A 654 49.92 -15.12 -12.68
CA TRP A 654 48.66 -14.36 -12.60
C TRP A 654 48.10 -13.95 -13.96
N ASN A 655 48.69 -14.39 -15.07
CA ASN A 655 48.31 -13.90 -16.39
C ASN A 655 46.94 -14.39 -16.87
N TRP A 656 46.42 -15.46 -16.27
CA TRP A 656 45.05 -15.92 -16.50
C TRP A 656 43.98 -14.89 -16.11
N LEU A 657 44.29 -13.93 -15.22
CA LEU A 657 43.38 -12.82 -14.88
C LEU A 657 43.13 -11.88 -16.07
N ASN A 658 44.04 -11.83 -17.05
CA ASN A 658 43.88 -10.96 -18.21
C ASN A 658 42.70 -11.37 -19.11
N TYR A 659 42.22 -12.62 -19.01
CA TYR A 659 41.03 -13.06 -19.77
C TYR A 659 39.73 -12.60 -19.12
N PHE A 660 39.72 -12.38 -17.80
CA PHE A 660 38.56 -11.84 -17.10
C PHE A 660 38.69 -10.31 -17.06
N ASP A 661 37.98 -9.62 -17.96
CA ASP A 661 37.97 -8.14 -17.97
C ASP A 661 37.21 -7.60 -16.74
N PHE A 662 37.90 -7.55 -15.61
CA PHE A 662 37.40 -6.97 -14.35
C PHE A 662 37.61 -5.45 -14.26
N SER A 663 38.10 -4.81 -15.33
CA SER A 663 38.63 -3.47 -15.21
C SER A 663 37.51 -2.40 -15.21
N LEU A 664 37.28 -1.81 -14.03
CA LEU A 664 36.61 -0.52 -13.87
C LEU A 664 37.34 0.63 -14.64
N ASN A 665 38.51 0.36 -15.24
CA ASN A 665 39.25 1.27 -16.12
C ASN A 665 38.46 1.70 -17.36
N ASN A 666 37.47 0.93 -17.81
CA ASN A 666 36.59 1.30 -18.93
C ASN A 666 35.56 2.41 -18.57
N LEU A 667 35.35 2.73 -17.29
CA LEU A 667 34.32 3.71 -16.89
C LEU A 667 34.80 5.18 -16.97
N LEU A 668 36.11 5.44 -16.85
CA LEU A 668 36.64 6.80 -16.71
C LEU A 668 37.87 7.13 -17.58
N LYS A 669 38.22 6.30 -18.56
CA LYS A 669 39.26 6.65 -19.53
C LYS A 669 38.86 6.30 -20.96
N LEU A 670 38.72 7.36 -21.76
CA LEU A 670 39.23 7.40 -23.12
C LEU A 670 40.55 6.60 -23.19
N GLY A 671 40.51 5.37 -23.72
CA GLY A 671 41.68 4.52 -24.01
C GLY A 671 41.97 3.38 -23.02
N PHE A 672 41.68 2.17 -23.51
CA PHE A 672 42.44 0.91 -23.46
C PHE A 672 42.55 0.08 -22.15
N ASN A 673 41.93 -1.11 -22.20
CA ASN A 673 42.56 -2.39 -21.91
C ASN A 673 42.42 -3.24 -23.19
N ASP A 674 43.19 -2.86 -24.21
CA ASP A 674 43.14 -3.47 -25.54
C ASP A 674 43.60 -4.93 -25.44
N LEU A 675 42.69 -5.92 -25.32
CA LEU A 675 42.96 -7.25 -25.88
C LEU A 675 42.87 -7.09 -27.40
N ARG A 676 43.94 -6.61 -28.03
CA ARG A 676 43.99 -6.51 -29.49
C ARG A 676 44.32 -7.86 -30.09
N VAL A 677 43.63 -8.18 -31.18
CA VAL A 677 43.91 -9.38 -31.97
C VAL A 677 45.15 -9.10 -32.82
N ARG A 678 46.21 -9.89 -32.65
CA ARG A 678 47.48 -9.74 -33.38
C ARG A 678 47.40 -10.20 -34.85
N ASP A 679 46.41 -11.02 -35.19
CA ASP A 679 46.57 -11.94 -36.31
C ASP A 679 46.40 -11.27 -37.69
N GLU A 680 47.45 -11.32 -38.52
CA GLU A 680 47.44 -10.92 -39.93
C GLU A 680 46.63 -11.90 -40.81
N HIS A 681 46.37 -13.13 -40.34
CA HIS A 681 45.81 -14.23 -41.16
C HIS A 681 44.40 -14.71 -40.79
N LEU A 682 43.88 -14.39 -39.60
CA LEU A 682 42.46 -14.58 -39.20
C LEU A 682 41.84 -13.33 -38.54
N PRO A 683 42.10 -12.09 -39.03
CA PRO A 683 41.67 -10.88 -38.34
C PRO A 683 40.16 -10.78 -38.21
N GLY A 684 39.40 -11.21 -39.24
CA GLY A 684 37.95 -10.98 -39.30
C GLY A 684 37.15 -11.67 -38.19
N LEU A 685 37.30 -12.99 -37.99
CA LEU A 685 36.40 -13.75 -37.08
C LEU A 685 36.72 -13.49 -35.60
N ILE A 686 38.00 -13.45 -35.23
CA ILE A 686 38.41 -13.18 -33.85
C ILE A 686 38.15 -11.70 -33.51
N ALA A 687 38.40 -10.76 -34.42
CA ALA A 687 38.01 -9.37 -34.19
C ALA A 687 36.49 -9.24 -34.07
N THR A 688 35.70 -9.92 -34.92
CA THR A 688 34.22 -9.91 -34.82
C THR A 688 33.75 -10.38 -33.45
N LEU A 689 34.38 -11.41 -32.89
CA LEU A 689 34.07 -11.92 -31.56
C LEU A 689 34.38 -10.91 -30.44
N VAL A 690 35.54 -10.24 -30.50
CA VAL A 690 35.92 -9.19 -29.56
C VAL A 690 35.00 -7.97 -29.69
N TRP A 691 34.70 -7.54 -30.91
CA TRP A 691 33.74 -6.46 -31.18
C TRP A 691 32.33 -6.78 -30.67
N TYR A 692 31.92 -8.05 -30.76
CA TYR A 692 30.65 -8.50 -30.20
C TYR A 692 30.62 -8.35 -28.67
N GLN A 693 31.66 -8.84 -27.98
CA GLN A 693 31.81 -8.66 -26.53
C GLN A 693 31.84 -7.18 -26.14
N TRP A 694 32.58 -6.35 -26.89
CA TRP A 694 32.66 -4.91 -26.64
C TRP A 694 31.33 -4.20 -26.81
N SER A 695 30.57 -4.55 -27.85
CA SER A 695 29.23 -3.99 -28.09
C SER A 695 28.30 -4.32 -26.92
N LEU A 696 28.33 -5.55 -26.41
CA LEU A 696 27.60 -5.93 -25.20
C LEU A 696 28.12 -5.21 -23.95
N GLY A 697 29.44 -5.02 -23.84
CA GLY A 697 30.08 -4.29 -22.75
C GLY A 697 29.63 -2.82 -22.69
N ILE A 698 29.53 -2.13 -23.83
CA ILE A 698 29.02 -0.76 -23.91
C ILE A 698 27.56 -0.71 -23.42
N LEU A 699 26.71 -1.61 -23.92
CA LEU A 699 25.31 -1.69 -23.49
C LEU A 699 25.19 -1.96 -21.98
N TYR A 700 26.02 -2.86 -21.45
CA TYR A 700 26.09 -3.15 -20.02
C TYR A 700 26.51 -1.92 -19.20
N ILE A 701 27.57 -1.21 -19.63
CA ILE A 701 28.04 0.00 -18.94
C ILE A 701 26.98 1.08 -18.98
N SER A 702 26.31 1.30 -20.11
CA SER A 702 25.19 2.23 -20.21
C SER A 702 24.06 1.87 -19.24
N LEU A 703 23.69 0.59 -19.18
CA LEU A 703 22.68 0.10 -18.24
C LEU A 703 23.11 0.29 -16.77
N LEU A 704 24.37 0.01 -16.45
CA LEU A 704 24.94 0.17 -15.12
C LEU A 704 24.96 1.64 -14.71
N LEU A 705 25.47 2.54 -15.55
CA LEU A 705 25.50 3.98 -15.30
C LEU A 705 24.10 4.56 -15.12
N TRP A 706 23.16 4.18 -15.99
CA TRP A 706 21.76 4.58 -15.87
C TRP A 706 21.12 4.07 -14.58
N THR A 707 21.41 2.82 -14.19
CA THR A 707 20.91 2.25 -12.93
C THR A 707 21.53 2.96 -11.72
N LEU A 708 22.84 3.21 -11.73
CA LEU A 708 23.54 3.92 -10.67
C LEU A 708 23.01 5.35 -10.51
N SER A 709 22.71 6.03 -11.61
CA SER A 709 22.15 7.39 -11.59
C SER A 709 20.75 7.45 -10.95
N ARG A 710 19.98 6.36 -11.03
CA ARG A 710 18.67 6.23 -10.38
C ARG A 710 18.75 5.80 -8.93
N THR A 711 19.76 5.01 -8.56
CA THR A 711 19.89 4.46 -7.19
C THR A 711 20.70 5.34 -6.24
N ILE A 712 21.67 6.11 -6.75
CA ILE A 712 22.57 6.92 -5.92
C ILE A 712 22.11 8.39 -5.96
N PRO A 713 21.67 8.95 -4.82
CA PRO A 713 21.35 10.38 -4.74
C PRO A 713 22.55 11.24 -5.17
N GLY A 714 22.31 12.26 -5.98
CA GLY A 714 23.36 13.21 -6.40
C GLY A 714 24.23 12.76 -7.58
N LEU A 715 24.25 11.48 -7.98
CA LEU A 715 25.00 11.05 -9.18
C LEU A 715 24.39 11.61 -10.47
N ASN A 716 23.08 11.88 -10.48
CA ASN A 716 22.40 12.57 -11.58
C ASN A 716 22.99 13.97 -11.85
N LEU A 717 23.50 14.68 -10.84
CA LEU A 717 24.12 15.99 -11.05
C LEU A 717 25.40 15.86 -11.90
N LEU A 718 26.21 14.82 -11.68
CA LEU A 718 27.45 14.56 -12.43
C LEU A 718 27.21 14.16 -13.89
N ILE A 719 26.08 13.52 -14.21
CA ILE A 719 25.75 13.07 -15.57
C ILE A 719 25.05 14.17 -16.38
N TYR A 720 24.41 15.15 -15.71
CA TYR A 720 23.72 16.27 -16.34
C TYR A 720 24.49 17.61 -16.34
N PHE A 721 25.74 17.65 -15.87
CA PHE A 721 26.62 18.81 -16.13
C PHE A 721 26.93 18.88 -17.63
N ARG A 722 26.22 19.78 -18.33
CA ARG A 722 26.72 20.48 -19.52
C ARG A 722 27.33 21.79 -19.10
#